data_AF-A0A6M8VZT5-F1
#
_entry.id   AF-A0A6M8VZT5-F1
#
_cell.length_a   1.000
_cell.length_b   1.000
_cell.length_c   1.000
_cell.angle_alpha   90.00
_cell.angle_beta   90.00
_cell.angle_gamma   90.00
#
_symmetry.space_group_name_H-M   'P 1'
#
loop_
_entity.id
_entity.type
_entity.pdbx_description
1 polymer ?
#
loop_
_entity_poly.entity_id
_entity_poly.type
_entity_poly.pdbx_seq_one_letter_code
_entity_poly.pdbx_strand_id
1 'polypeptide(L)'
;MSAGPSLARNMRLLAEPGVRDRVVIVAVQTVLKQLLAAGIRPHFVTALDHHEISRRFYEGLTAADVEGVTLVVEPKANPAILEAYPGAICCLHDETLTKVLGSGFAHDGCDIAPGATVAHLAHTFARHLGCDPVILIGQDLGFTDGQYYASGAAIHDVWAGELNEFNSLETMEWQRIVRNRAHLRGATDHLGRKVYSDEQMSAYLVQFERMFEADAGAGLTTIDATEGGVAKRATTTMTLAEALATYAAAPPADETLPEPQRNDDLRALTRPRVAERINRLAQDVLRVERMSREAADLLHKMLAAHGNHARVNVLIGKVQSIGEKVRTIQPAYELVQHLNQTGQFKRFRSDRQIHFDDSGSALEKQRRQIERDIVNVEWIAEAASHLRKMLGETERAMRGTAPKLTRDPEEHGTGQTETADRSVAHRHVAAIIAVDAATGALGSRRDLAAPIADGLNVLQLTIARLVQSGGLDRVVLLTQDPVRTRALVGDEGALLGEHRGRVTLQIEPTPEHPLGARRRGVAAARAFAADCWRSGLCGMTVWDEAFDPVTTLDAMARLRIDAAVIVGADWALVDPGLTGEVIGRYREDPERRRLTFTQAAPGLSPCVLDRSLVEELASSADRAGGFATVGGLLGYVPMAPILDPVAKPGCVRVGPEVRDIGVRAIADSELRAEMIARAYASGGGADDAAGVSAASLGATLRSVAMDLASRGPSHLLLELCSGRRTGGQLAQLFAGTKRGIERQPMAVADAVSLIEQLAEARPDAAVTLGGAGDPLMHGAWREVVAAASDAGLMVHVRTDLQCDRETAMSLLEGGAGVVSVDLLADTAEGYRTMAGMSSFDNVRENLVAMLEARSGTDGGRMPSVWLVPRITRCDRVYEEIETFYDRWLAMAQACAIDPLPRRIEGNRIERLPEPLLATWRRSMSELRVLSDGDALVRTRRWSGKSAANACADGLVAAWARVVRTRRQLEDLRESTAGSTRSEPAAAA
;
A
#
# COMPACT_ATOMS: atom_id res chain seq x y z
N MET A 1 -21.57 0.20 -13.38
CA MET A 1 -20.15 -0.22 -13.46
C MET A 1 -19.44 0.18 -12.18
N SER A 2 -18.80 -0.79 -11.54
CA SER A 2 -18.19 -0.65 -10.21
C SER A 2 -16.69 -0.90 -10.27
N ALA A 3 -15.98 -0.65 -9.16
CA ALA A 3 -14.52 -0.58 -9.10
C ALA A 3 -13.80 -1.91 -8.83
N GLY A 4 -14.51 -3.02 -8.90
CA GLY A 4 -13.97 -4.34 -8.61
C GLY A 4 -12.92 -4.77 -9.64
N PRO A 5 -11.92 -5.58 -9.24
CA PRO A 5 -10.83 -6.00 -10.12
C PRO A 5 -11.29 -6.65 -11.44
N SER A 6 -12.45 -7.31 -11.45
CA SER A 6 -12.97 -7.95 -12.67
C SER A 6 -13.37 -6.97 -13.77
N LEU A 7 -13.52 -5.67 -13.47
CA LEU A 7 -13.89 -4.65 -14.46
C LEU A 7 -12.98 -4.68 -15.70
N ALA A 8 -11.69 -4.94 -15.50
CA ALA A 8 -10.70 -5.00 -16.57
C ALA A 8 -11.07 -6.00 -17.68
N ARG A 9 -11.77 -7.10 -17.35
CA ARG A 9 -12.21 -8.14 -18.29
C ARG A 9 -13.21 -7.62 -19.32
N ASN A 10 -13.97 -6.61 -18.92
CA ASN A 10 -15.13 -6.09 -19.66
C ASN A 10 -14.83 -4.78 -20.43
N MET A 11 -13.70 -4.12 -20.14
CA MET A 11 -13.33 -2.83 -20.76
C MET A 11 -13.30 -2.91 -22.28
N ARG A 12 -12.72 -3.97 -22.85
CA ARG A 12 -12.61 -4.10 -24.31
C ARG A 12 -13.97 -4.14 -25.00
N LEU A 13 -14.91 -4.92 -24.47
CA LEU A 13 -16.26 -5.04 -25.02
C LEU A 13 -17.00 -3.71 -24.95
N LEU A 14 -16.86 -2.99 -23.83
CA LEU A 14 -17.50 -1.68 -23.64
C LEU A 14 -16.94 -0.58 -24.54
N ALA A 15 -15.68 -0.70 -24.96
CA ALA A 15 -15.02 0.21 -25.90
C ALA A 15 -15.39 -0.09 -27.36
N GLU A 16 -16.13 -1.17 -27.65
CA GLU A 16 -16.54 -1.48 -29.02
C GLU A 16 -17.50 -0.40 -29.57
N PRO A 17 -17.31 0.04 -30.84
CA PRO A 17 -18.18 1.04 -31.44
C PRO A 17 -19.66 0.65 -31.38
N GLY A 18 -20.52 1.61 -31.07
CA GLY A 18 -21.98 1.41 -31.02
C GLY A 18 -22.51 0.73 -29.76
N VAL A 19 -21.67 0.32 -28.79
CA VAL A 19 -22.17 -0.17 -27.49
C VAL A 19 -22.89 0.94 -26.73
N ARG A 20 -22.25 2.11 -26.62
CA ARG A 20 -22.82 3.29 -25.93
C ARG A 20 -24.17 3.72 -26.51
N ASP A 21 -24.42 3.48 -27.80
CA ASP A 21 -25.69 3.84 -28.46
C ASP A 21 -26.84 2.88 -28.13
N ARG A 22 -26.53 1.73 -27.51
CA ARG A 22 -27.49 0.65 -27.22
C ARG A 22 -27.74 0.46 -25.73
N VAL A 23 -26.92 1.03 -24.86
CA VAL A 23 -27.02 0.86 -23.41
C VAL A 23 -26.76 2.16 -22.65
N VAL A 24 -27.46 2.35 -21.53
CA VAL A 24 -27.13 3.40 -20.57
C VAL A 24 -25.97 2.94 -19.70
N ILE A 25 -24.94 3.79 -19.57
CA ILE A 25 -23.71 3.47 -18.83
C ILE A 25 -23.66 4.36 -17.60
N VAL A 26 -23.87 3.76 -16.42
CA VAL A 26 -23.71 4.41 -15.12
C VAL A 26 -22.45 3.87 -14.45
N ALA A 27 -21.47 4.74 -14.21
CA ALA A 27 -20.18 4.41 -13.62
C ALA A 27 -20.03 5.01 -12.22
N VAL A 28 -19.34 4.33 -11.30
CA VAL A 28 -18.94 4.94 -10.03
C VAL A 28 -17.76 5.90 -10.24
N GLN A 29 -17.65 6.96 -9.43
CA GLN A 29 -16.60 7.98 -9.58
C GLN A 29 -15.16 7.45 -9.66
N THR A 30 -14.86 6.36 -8.95
CA THR A 30 -13.49 5.81 -8.86
C THR A 30 -12.99 5.19 -10.16
N VAL A 31 -13.88 4.82 -11.08
CA VAL A 31 -13.50 4.19 -12.37
C VAL A 31 -13.49 5.17 -13.53
N LEU A 32 -13.94 6.42 -13.36
CA LEU A 32 -14.11 7.38 -14.45
C LEU A 32 -12.84 7.56 -15.29
N LYS A 33 -11.69 7.84 -14.65
CA LYS A 33 -10.41 8.02 -15.37
C LYS A 33 -9.98 6.77 -16.14
N GLN A 34 -10.24 5.58 -15.59
CA GLN A 34 -9.93 4.31 -16.25
C GLN A 34 -10.80 4.11 -17.51
N LEU A 35 -12.09 4.45 -17.42
CA LEU A 35 -13.00 4.41 -18.58
C LEU A 35 -12.59 5.38 -19.67
N LEU A 36 -12.32 6.64 -19.31
CA LEU A 36 -11.90 7.66 -20.26
C LEU A 36 -10.58 7.30 -20.95
N ALA A 37 -9.62 6.74 -20.19
CA ALA A 37 -8.36 6.26 -20.74
C ALA A 37 -8.53 5.08 -21.71
N ALA A 38 -9.59 4.27 -21.53
CA ALA A 38 -9.97 3.19 -22.45
C ALA A 38 -10.86 3.66 -23.62
N GLY A 39 -11.12 4.97 -23.75
CA GLY A 39 -12.02 5.53 -24.77
C GLY A 39 -13.51 5.34 -24.48
N ILE A 40 -13.87 4.93 -23.27
CA ILE A 40 -15.25 4.68 -22.85
C ILE A 40 -15.77 5.93 -22.13
N ARG A 41 -16.77 6.59 -22.71
CA ARG A 41 -17.47 7.73 -22.10
C ARG A 41 -18.77 7.26 -21.46
N PRO A 42 -18.86 7.14 -20.12
CA PRO A 42 -20.13 6.78 -19.48
C PRO A 42 -21.19 7.88 -19.71
N HIS A 43 -22.46 7.55 -19.56
CA HIS A 43 -23.54 8.56 -19.59
C HIS A 43 -23.62 9.31 -18.26
N PHE A 44 -23.49 8.55 -17.17
CA PHE A 44 -23.58 9.06 -15.81
C PHE A 44 -22.41 8.57 -14.97
N VAL A 45 -21.94 9.42 -14.07
CA VAL A 45 -20.99 9.07 -13.01
C VAL A 45 -21.67 9.30 -11.68
N THR A 46 -21.69 8.32 -10.77
CA THR A 46 -22.26 8.49 -9.43
C THR A 46 -21.18 8.80 -8.39
N ALA A 47 -21.53 9.61 -7.39
CA ALA A 47 -20.64 9.97 -6.27
C ALA A 47 -21.41 10.15 -4.95
N LEU A 48 -20.85 9.63 -3.85
CA LEU A 48 -21.37 9.85 -2.49
C LEU A 48 -20.30 9.94 -1.38
N ASP A 49 -19.01 9.93 -1.74
CA ASP A 49 -17.91 9.89 -0.76
C ASP A 49 -17.82 11.18 0.07
N HIS A 50 -17.52 11.02 1.36
CA HIS A 50 -17.44 12.13 2.31
C HIS A 50 -16.02 12.71 2.49
N HIS A 51 -14.98 12.03 1.99
CA HIS A 51 -13.58 12.40 2.24
C HIS A 51 -12.99 13.27 1.13
N GLU A 52 -12.14 14.24 1.47
CA GLU A 52 -11.53 15.20 0.53
C GLU A 52 -10.66 14.53 -0.55
N ILE A 53 -10.16 13.31 -0.27
CA ILE A 53 -9.35 12.52 -1.21
C ILE A 53 -10.07 12.25 -2.53
N SER A 54 -11.41 12.28 -2.56
CA SER A 54 -12.21 12.06 -3.76
C SER A 54 -11.93 13.08 -4.87
N ARG A 55 -11.33 14.24 -4.55
CA ARG A 55 -10.78 15.18 -5.54
C ARG A 55 -9.88 14.49 -6.57
N ARG A 56 -9.06 13.53 -6.11
CA ARG A 56 -8.08 12.80 -6.95
C ARG A 56 -8.72 12.01 -8.10
N PHE A 57 -9.99 11.64 -7.98
CA PHE A 57 -10.70 10.93 -9.04
C PHE A 57 -11.00 11.81 -10.27
N TYR A 58 -10.88 13.13 -10.12
CA TYR A 58 -11.17 14.12 -11.17
C TYR A 58 -9.97 14.98 -11.56
N GLU A 59 -8.86 14.87 -10.82
CA GLU A 59 -7.63 15.63 -11.10
C GLU A 59 -7.12 15.39 -12.54
N GLY A 60 -6.87 16.51 -13.23
CA GLY A 60 -6.39 16.54 -14.61
C GLY A 60 -7.46 16.38 -15.67
N LEU A 61 -8.73 16.21 -15.31
CA LEU A 61 -9.84 16.19 -16.28
C LEU A 61 -10.23 17.60 -16.71
N THR A 62 -10.57 17.76 -17.98
CA THR A 62 -11.11 18.98 -18.58
C THR A 62 -12.59 18.81 -18.93
N ALA A 63 -13.29 19.92 -19.23
CA ALA A 63 -14.68 19.87 -19.66
C ALA A 63 -14.87 19.03 -20.95
N ALA A 64 -13.86 18.99 -21.84
CA ALA A 64 -13.89 18.18 -23.06
C ALA A 64 -13.74 16.67 -22.76
N ASP A 65 -12.98 16.30 -21.73
CA ASP A 65 -12.81 14.90 -21.34
C ASP A 65 -14.12 14.28 -20.83
N VAL A 66 -15.00 15.09 -20.22
CA VAL A 66 -16.27 14.66 -19.63
C VAL A 66 -17.50 15.17 -20.39
N GLU A 67 -17.32 15.60 -21.64
CA GLU A 67 -18.43 15.98 -22.50
C GLU A 67 -19.42 14.82 -22.66
N GLY A 68 -20.72 15.11 -22.47
CA GLY A 68 -21.79 14.11 -22.50
C GLY A 68 -21.82 13.17 -21.28
N VAL A 69 -21.07 13.50 -20.21
CA VAL A 69 -21.04 12.77 -18.95
C VAL A 69 -21.63 13.63 -17.84
N THR A 70 -22.69 13.16 -17.18
CA THR A 70 -23.31 13.87 -16.04
C THR A 70 -22.89 13.23 -14.71
N LEU A 71 -22.36 14.03 -13.79
CA LEU A 71 -22.08 13.62 -12.41
C LEU A 71 -23.38 13.66 -11.59
N VAL A 72 -23.84 12.51 -11.12
CA VAL A 72 -24.97 12.33 -10.22
C VAL A 72 -24.46 12.18 -8.79
N VAL A 73 -24.78 13.11 -7.91
CA VAL A 73 -24.17 13.22 -6.59
C VAL A 73 -25.21 13.30 -5.48
N GLU A 74 -24.99 12.55 -4.40
CA GLU A 74 -25.78 12.73 -3.18
C GLU A 74 -25.37 14.04 -2.46
N PRO A 75 -26.30 14.79 -1.86
CA PRO A 75 -25.97 16.07 -1.21
C PRO A 75 -24.98 15.98 -0.04
N LYS A 76 -24.80 14.77 0.52
CA LYS A 76 -23.85 14.48 1.59
C LYS A 76 -22.41 14.25 1.11
N ALA A 77 -22.19 14.23 -0.20
CA ALA A 77 -20.85 14.07 -0.77
C ALA A 77 -19.94 15.26 -0.45
N ASN A 78 -18.63 15.02 -0.41
CA ASN A 78 -17.67 16.07 -0.10
C ASN A 78 -17.69 17.19 -1.17
N PRO A 79 -17.69 18.47 -0.80
CA PRO A 79 -17.66 19.59 -1.76
C PRO A 79 -16.47 19.54 -2.74
N ALA A 80 -15.36 18.90 -2.37
CA ALA A 80 -14.20 18.73 -3.25
C ALA A 80 -14.53 17.97 -4.55
N ILE A 81 -15.56 17.11 -4.53
CA ILE A 81 -16.05 16.42 -5.73
C ILE A 81 -16.67 17.43 -6.70
N LEU A 82 -17.55 18.30 -6.18
CA LEU A 82 -18.25 19.31 -6.97
C LEU A 82 -17.30 20.38 -7.52
N GLU A 83 -16.27 20.72 -6.75
CA GLU A 83 -15.25 21.69 -7.14
C GLU A 83 -14.27 21.13 -8.18
N ALA A 84 -14.08 19.82 -8.23
CA ALA A 84 -13.12 19.17 -9.12
C ALA A 84 -13.71 18.65 -10.43
N TYR A 85 -15.00 18.29 -10.47
CA TYR A 85 -15.64 17.79 -11.69
C TYR A 85 -15.92 18.94 -12.68
N PRO A 86 -15.38 18.91 -13.91
CA PRO A 86 -15.48 20.03 -14.84
C PRO A 86 -16.75 20.01 -15.72
N GLY A 87 -17.62 19.00 -15.57
CA GLY A 87 -18.81 18.78 -16.42
C GLY A 87 -20.14 19.12 -15.74
N ALA A 88 -21.23 18.59 -16.31
CA ALA A 88 -22.59 18.76 -15.77
C ALA A 88 -22.79 17.98 -14.46
N ILE A 89 -23.43 18.61 -13.47
CA ILE A 89 -23.70 18.01 -12.15
C ILE A 89 -25.21 17.98 -11.91
N CYS A 90 -25.72 16.81 -11.51
CA CYS A 90 -27.06 16.58 -11.02
C CYS A 90 -26.99 16.17 -9.55
N CYS A 91 -27.59 16.95 -8.66
CA CYS A 91 -27.61 16.67 -7.23
C CYS A 91 -28.96 16.07 -6.84
N LEU A 92 -28.95 14.92 -6.17
CA LEU A 92 -30.16 14.21 -5.80
C LEU A 92 -30.91 14.88 -4.65
N HIS A 93 -32.21 14.58 -4.53
CA HIS A 93 -32.99 15.00 -3.38
C HIS A 93 -32.47 14.32 -2.09
N ASP A 94 -32.46 15.05 -0.97
CA ASP A 94 -32.21 14.50 0.36
C ASP A 94 -33.17 15.13 1.37
N GLU A 95 -33.89 14.27 2.11
CA GLU A 95 -34.91 14.69 3.06
C GLU A 95 -34.29 15.48 4.24
N THR A 96 -33.08 15.09 4.69
CA THR A 96 -32.40 15.75 5.80
C THR A 96 -31.96 17.16 5.42
N LEU A 97 -31.38 17.32 4.24
CA LEU A 97 -31.03 18.62 3.68
C LEU A 97 -32.27 19.48 3.47
N THR A 98 -33.36 18.91 2.99
CA THR A 98 -34.65 19.61 2.85
C THR A 98 -35.18 20.10 4.20
N LYS A 99 -35.02 19.33 5.28
CA LYS A 99 -35.36 19.78 6.65
C LYS A 99 -34.47 20.93 7.11
N VAL A 100 -33.16 20.83 6.86
CA VAL A 100 -32.18 21.87 7.21
C VAL A 100 -32.48 23.18 6.47
N LEU A 101 -32.63 23.13 5.15
CA LEU A 101 -32.86 24.30 4.31
C LEU A 101 -34.31 24.79 4.34
N GLY A 102 -35.28 23.92 4.60
CA GLY A 102 -36.72 24.23 4.62
C GLY A 102 -37.40 24.16 3.25
N SER A 103 -38.74 24.12 3.24
CA SER A 103 -39.56 23.87 2.03
C SER A 103 -39.41 24.91 0.93
N GLY A 104 -39.06 26.16 1.25
CA GLY A 104 -38.76 27.21 0.26
C GLY A 104 -37.40 27.08 -0.43
N PHE A 105 -36.70 25.97 -0.19
CA PHE A 105 -35.39 25.59 -0.72
C PHE A 105 -35.41 24.11 -1.17
N ALA A 106 -36.57 23.46 -1.12
CA ALA A 106 -36.73 22.05 -1.47
C ALA A 106 -36.75 21.89 -3.00
N HIS A 107 -36.03 20.89 -3.48
CA HIS A 107 -36.12 20.45 -4.86
C HIS A 107 -37.30 19.46 -4.99
N ASP A 108 -38.06 19.61 -6.07
CA ASP A 108 -39.10 18.73 -6.61
C ASP A 108 -38.59 17.37 -7.14
N GLY A 109 -37.37 16.98 -6.77
CA GLY A 109 -36.78 15.71 -7.15
C GLY A 109 -37.46 14.51 -6.47
N CYS A 110 -37.53 13.38 -7.19
CA CYS A 110 -37.97 12.11 -6.63
C CYS A 110 -36.95 11.54 -5.63
N ASP A 111 -37.46 10.93 -4.56
CA ASP A 111 -36.65 10.19 -3.60
C ASP A 111 -36.01 8.96 -4.26
N ILE A 112 -34.68 8.94 -4.30
CA ILE A 112 -33.90 7.75 -4.64
C ILE A 112 -33.41 7.13 -3.34
N ALA A 113 -33.60 5.82 -3.18
CA ALA A 113 -33.19 5.11 -1.98
C ALA A 113 -31.67 5.27 -1.75
N PRO A 114 -31.23 5.72 -0.56
CA PRO A 114 -29.82 5.98 -0.31
C PRO A 114 -29.00 4.68 -0.27
N GLY A 115 -27.78 4.76 -0.80
CA GLY A 115 -26.82 3.67 -0.81
C GLY A 115 -25.76 3.77 0.29
N ALA A 116 -25.25 2.63 0.76
CA ALA A 116 -24.05 2.58 1.61
C ALA A 116 -22.72 2.62 0.83
N THR A 117 -22.79 2.53 -0.50
CA THR A 117 -21.66 2.65 -1.44
C THR A 117 -22.13 3.29 -2.73
N VAL A 118 -21.23 3.97 -3.44
CA VAL A 118 -21.46 4.63 -4.73
C VAL A 118 -22.12 3.67 -5.75
N ALA A 119 -21.86 2.37 -5.63
CA ALA A 119 -22.44 1.36 -6.50
C ALA A 119 -23.92 1.07 -6.23
N HIS A 120 -24.39 1.15 -4.97
CA HIS A 120 -25.82 1.08 -4.66
C HIS A 120 -26.55 2.26 -5.29
N LEU A 121 -25.94 3.44 -5.22
CA LEU A 121 -26.47 4.64 -5.86
C LEU A 121 -26.56 4.46 -7.38
N ALA A 122 -25.55 3.86 -8.01
CA ALA A 122 -25.59 3.54 -9.44
C ALA A 122 -26.74 2.59 -9.81
N HIS A 123 -26.98 1.54 -9.01
CA HIS A 123 -28.09 0.60 -9.22
C HIS A 123 -29.46 1.27 -9.08
N THR A 124 -29.67 1.95 -7.96
CA THR A 124 -30.94 2.64 -7.68
C THR A 124 -31.22 3.76 -8.68
N PHE A 125 -30.20 4.49 -9.11
CA PHE A 125 -30.32 5.49 -10.17
C PHE A 125 -30.66 4.86 -11.53
N ALA A 126 -30.04 3.74 -11.90
CA ALA A 126 -30.41 3.03 -13.13
C ALA A 126 -31.87 2.55 -13.12
N ARG A 127 -32.36 2.03 -11.98
CA ARG A 127 -33.77 1.69 -11.80
C ARG A 127 -34.68 2.92 -11.86
N HIS A 128 -34.26 4.04 -11.30
CA HIS A 128 -34.99 5.30 -11.38
C HIS A 128 -35.14 5.81 -12.82
N LEU A 129 -34.14 5.57 -13.68
CA LEU A 129 -34.22 5.86 -15.11
C LEU A 129 -35.13 4.90 -15.88
N GLY A 130 -35.70 3.87 -15.24
CA GLY A 130 -36.53 2.86 -15.88
C GLY A 130 -35.76 1.75 -16.58
N CYS A 131 -34.44 1.65 -16.37
CA CYS A 131 -33.64 0.62 -17.04
C CYS A 131 -34.05 -0.80 -16.61
N ASP A 132 -34.35 -1.65 -17.61
CA ASP A 132 -34.55 -3.08 -17.45
C ASP A 132 -34.08 -3.84 -18.72
N PRO A 133 -33.12 -4.78 -18.61
CA PRO A 133 -32.43 -5.21 -17.39
C PRO A 133 -31.39 -4.19 -16.88
N VAL A 134 -31.02 -4.33 -15.60
CA VAL A 134 -29.79 -3.71 -15.07
C VAL A 134 -28.65 -4.73 -15.11
N ILE A 135 -27.55 -4.39 -15.79
CA ILE A 135 -26.36 -5.24 -15.93
C ILE A 135 -25.24 -4.75 -14.99
N LEU A 136 -24.84 -5.60 -14.06
CA LEU A 136 -23.75 -5.34 -13.11
C LEU A 136 -22.41 -5.74 -13.73
N ILE A 137 -21.41 -4.86 -13.61
CA ILE A 137 -20.06 -5.06 -14.14
C ILE A 137 -19.06 -4.49 -13.14
N GLY A 138 -18.00 -5.24 -12.81
CA GLY A 138 -17.00 -4.86 -11.81
C GLY A 138 -17.57 -4.78 -10.38
N GLN A 139 -18.71 -5.43 -10.12
CA GLN A 139 -19.35 -5.46 -8.80
C GLN A 139 -18.87 -6.69 -8.02
N ASP A 140 -17.57 -6.79 -7.78
CA ASP A 140 -16.97 -8.03 -7.26
C ASP A 140 -17.42 -8.34 -5.83
N LEU A 141 -17.45 -7.35 -4.93
CA LEU A 141 -17.77 -7.53 -3.50
C LEU A 141 -16.89 -8.61 -2.81
N GLY A 142 -15.69 -8.81 -3.35
CA GLY A 142 -14.69 -9.74 -2.87
C GLY A 142 -13.36 -9.49 -3.58
N PHE A 143 -12.30 -10.07 -3.03
CA PHE A 143 -10.93 -9.97 -3.53
C PHE A 143 -10.70 -10.97 -4.67
N THR A 144 -11.34 -10.71 -5.81
CA THR A 144 -11.27 -11.56 -7.01
C THR A 144 -9.83 -11.83 -7.41
N ASP A 145 -9.50 -13.11 -7.58
CA ASP A 145 -8.17 -13.59 -7.97
C ASP A 145 -7.01 -13.10 -7.08
N GLY A 146 -7.28 -12.81 -5.81
CA GLY A 146 -6.28 -12.41 -4.82
C GLY A 146 -5.82 -10.97 -5.00
N GLN A 147 -6.70 -10.12 -5.55
CA GLN A 147 -6.45 -8.70 -5.77
C GLN A 147 -7.34 -7.86 -4.85
N TYR A 148 -6.72 -6.94 -4.12
CA TYR A 148 -7.40 -5.88 -3.39
C TYR A 148 -7.75 -4.72 -4.32
N TYR A 149 -6.82 -4.35 -5.20
CA TYR A 149 -7.01 -3.27 -6.17
C TYR A 149 -7.10 -3.79 -7.60
N ALA A 150 -7.81 -3.05 -8.45
CA ALA A 150 -7.84 -3.32 -9.88
C ALA A 150 -6.44 -3.18 -10.51
N SER A 151 -6.22 -3.93 -11.59
CA SER A 151 -5.00 -3.87 -12.40
C SER A 151 -4.67 -2.43 -12.82
N GLY A 152 -3.44 -1.97 -12.54
CA GLY A 152 -2.98 -0.61 -12.87
C GLY A 152 -3.52 0.49 -11.95
N ALA A 153 -3.95 0.16 -10.72
CA ALA A 153 -4.35 1.15 -9.74
C ALA A 153 -3.17 2.03 -9.30
N ALA A 154 -3.43 3.30 -8.96
CA ALA A 154 -2.38 4.26 -8.56
C ALA A 154 -1.54 3.81 -7.34
N ILE A 155 -2.09 2.96 -6.48
CA ILE A 155 -1.33 2.37 -5.36
C ILE A 155 -0.19 1.46 -5.84
N HIS A 156 -0.29 0.86 -7.03
CA HIS A 156 0.78 0.06 -7.64
C HIS A 156 2.02 0.93 -7.88
N ASP A 157 1.85 2.19 -8.29
CA ASP A 157 2.98 3.13 -8.44
C ASP A 157 3.63 3.46 -7.09
N VAL A 158 2.83 3.62 -6.03
CA VAL A 158 3.37 3.83 -4.66
C VAL A 158 4.18 2.62 -4.18
N TRP A 159 3.77 1.40 -4.55
CA TRP A 159 4.49 0.18 -4.22
C TRP A 159 5.73 -0.07 -5.09
N ALA A 160 5.97 0.71 -6.15
CA ALA A 160 7.10 0.50 -7.06
C ALA A 160 8.46 0.52 -6.33
N GLY A 161 8.59 1.34 -5.29
CA GLY A 161 9.76 1.40 -4.41
C GLY A 161 10.01 0.13 -3.57
N GLU A 162 9.10 -0.84 -3.62
CA GLU A 162 9.17 -2.13 -2.90
C GLU A 162 9.19 -3.34 -3.86
N LEU A 163 9.10 -3.15 -5.18
CA LEU A 163 9.05 -4.26 -6.13
C LEU A 163 10.44 -4.76 -6.54
N ASN A 164 10.69 -6.05 -6.37
CA ASN A 164 11.99 -6.67 -6.68
C ASN A 164 11.85 -8.13 -7.17
N GLU A 165 12.89 -8.95 -7.03
CA GLU A 165 12.89 -10.38 -7.42
C GLU A 165 11.99 -11.25 -6.52
N PHE A 166 11.85 -10.91 -5.24
CA PHE A 166 11.11 -11.69 -4.24
C PHE A 166 9.80 -11.05 -3.81
N ASN A 167 9.58 -9.78 -4.16
CA ASN A 167 8.35 -9.06 -3.86
C ASN A 167 7.72 -8.49 -5.15
N SER A 168 6.77 -9.24 -5.70
CA SER A 168 6.02 -8.87 -6.90
C SER A 168 4.76 -8.08 -6.55
N LEU A 169 4.06 -7.54 -7.55
CA LEU A 169 2.72 -6.98 -7.33
C LEU A 169 1.75 -8.05 -6.82
N GLU A 170 1.86 -9.28 -7.30
CA GLU A 170 1.04 -10.41 -6.83
C GLU A 170 1.25 -10.68 -5.33
N THR A 171 2.49 -10.53 -4.85
CA THR A 171 2.81 -10.65 -3.43
C THR A 171 2.22 -9.47 -2.64
N MET A 172 2.35 -8.24 -3.14
CA MET A 172 1.83 -7.03 -2.47
C MET A 172 0.30 -7.02 -2.37
N GLU A 173 -0.39 -7.37 -3.45
CA GLU A 173 -1.86 -7.52 -3.47
C GLU A 173 -2.32 -8.57 -2.47
N TRP A 174 -1.66 -9.74 -2.45
CA TRP A 174 -1.99 -10.78 -1.49
C TRP A 174 -1.78 -10.33 -0.04
N GLN A 175 -0.60 -9.76 0.27
CA GLN A 175 -0.29 -9.24 1.60
C GLN A 175 -1.28 -8.16 2.04
N ARG A 176 -1.72 -7.28 1.13
CA ARG A 176 -2.72 -6.26 1.43
C ARG A 176 -4.02 -6.87 1.94
N ILE A 177 -4.45 -8.00 1.37
CA ILE A 177 -5.64 -8.74 1.80
C ILE A 177 -5.40 -9.38 3.16
N VAL A 178 -4.39 -10.26 3.27
CA VAL A 178 -4.19 -11.11 4.46
C VAL A 178 -3.75 -10.35 5.71
N ARG A 179 -3.20 -9.14 5.57
CA ARG A 179 -2.90 -8.24 6.70
C ARG A 179 -4.15 -7.83 7.49
N ASN A 180 -5.34 -7.86 6.88
CA ASN A 180 -6.60 -7.55 7.54
C ASN A 180 -7.41 -8.80 7.92
N ARG A 181 -6.75 -9.94 8.12
CA ARG A 181 -7.37 -11.26 8.34
C ARG A 181 -8.55 -11.26 9.31
N ALA A 182 -8.46 -10.52 10.42
CA ALA A 182 -9.51 -10.44 11.43
C ALA A 182 -10.86 -9.91 10.90
N HIS A 183 -10.86 -9.14 9.81
CA HIS A 183 -12.07 -8.58 9.19
C HIS A 183 -12.41 -9.25 7.85
N LEU A 184 -11.66 -10.29 7.46
CA LEU A 184 -11.96 -11.07 6.26
C LEU A 184 -13.07 -12.09 6.55
N ARG A 185 -13.94 -12.29 5.55
CA ARG A 185 -14.96 -13.34 5.54
C ARG A 185 -14.75 -14.21 4.31
N GLY A 186 -14.74 -15.52 4.50
CA GLY A 186 -14.79 -16.45 3.38
C GLY A 186 -16.15 -16.36 2.69
N ALA A 187 -16.13 -16.35 1.36
CA ALA A 187 -17.30 -16.33 0.50
C ALA A 187 -17.09 -17.29 -0.69
N THR A 188 -18.15 -17.48 -1.46
CA THR A 188 -18.12 -18.27 -2.70
C THR A 188 -18.27 -17.34 -3.88
N ASP A 189 -17.35 -17.44 -4.84
CA ASP A 189 -17.38 -16.64 -6.05
C ASP A 189 -18.44 -17.14 -7.05
N HIS A 190 -18.67 -16.38 -8.11
CA HIS A 190 -19.64 -16.71 -9.17
C HIS A 190 -19.37 -18.04 -9.91
N LEU A 191 -18.20 -18.67 -9.73
CA LEU A 191 -17.86 -19.99 -10.29
C LEU A 191 -17.83 -21.10 -9.23
N GLY A 192 -18.28 -20.83 -8.01
CA GLY A 192 -18.33 -21.82 -6.93
C GLY A 192 -17.03 -21.99 -6.14
N ARG A 193 -16.02 -21.12 -6.34
CA ARG A 193 -14.71 -21.21 -5.67
C ARG A 193 -14.63 -20.36 -4.41
N LYS A 194 -13.62 -20.60 -3.58
CA LYS A 194 -13.36 -19.78 -2.39
C LYS A 194 -12.79 -18.42 -2.76
N VAL A 195 -13.35 -17.36 -2.16
CA VAL A 195 -12.85 -16.00 -2.26
C VAL A 195 -12.97 -15.31 -0.91
N TYR A 196 -12.10 -14.34 -0.63
CA TYR A 196 -12.26 -13.48 0.53
C TYR A 196 -13.11 -12.27 0.19
N SER A 197 -13.97 -11.88 1.11
CA SER A 197 -14.58 -10.55 1.19
C SER A 197 -14.19 -9.92 2.53
N ASP A 198 -14.47 -8.64 2.74
CA ASP A 198 -14.36 -8.01 4.05
C ASP A 198 -15.77 -7.72 4.62
N GLU A 199 -15.81 -7.29 5.89
CA GLU A 199 -17.06 -6.97 6.56
C GLU A 199 -17.87 -5.88 5.84
N GLN A 200 -17.20 -4.87 5.29
CA GLN A 200 -17.83 -3.75 4.59
C GLN A 200 -18.49 -4.21 3.29
N MET A 201 -17.76 -4.93 2.43
CA MET A 201 -18.28 -5.51 1.19
C MET A 201 -19.36 -6.54 1.45
N SER A 202 -19.25 -7.32 2.53
CA SER A 202 -20.31 -8.26 2.94
C SER A 202 -21.60 -7.53 3.33
N ALA A 203 -21.50 -6.41 4.06
CA ALA A 203 -22.66 -5.57 4.36
C ALA A 203 -23.26 -4.95 3.09
N TYR A 204 -22.42 -4.56 2.12
CA TYR A 204 -22.88 -4.09 0.82
C TYR A 204 -23.62 -5.18 0.04
N LEU A 205 -23.08 -6.41 0.01
CA LEU A 205 -23.74 -7.54 -0.65
C LEU A 205 -25.14 -7.77 -0.09
N VAL A 206 -25.33 -7.75 1.23
CA VAL A 206 -26.65 -7.92 1.85
C VAL A 206 -27.63 -6.84 1.41
N GLN A 207 -27.19 -5.58 1.27
CA GLN A 207 -28.05 -4.51 0.79
C GLN A 207 -28.39 -4.67 -0.70
N PHE A 208 -27.42 -5.03 -1.54
CA PHE A 208 -27.65 -5.35 -2.95
C PHE A 208 -28.65 -6.51 -3.13
N GLU A 209 -28.48 -7.61 -2.40
CA GLU A 209 -29.37 -8.77 -2.51
C GLU A 209 -30.81 -8.43 -2.12
N ARG A 210 -31.01 -7.55 -1.13
CA ARG A 210 -32.36 -7.02 -0.82
C ARG A 210 -32.95 -6.20 -1.96
N MET A 211 -32.14 -5.39 -2.63
CA MET A 211 -32.57 -4.63 -3.81
C MET A 211 -32.92 -5.57 -4.97
N PHE A 212 -32.10 -6.59 -5.22
CA PHE A 212 -32.34 -7.55 -6.29
C PHE A 212 -33.56 -8.45 -6.03
N GLU A 213 -33.78 -8.85 -4.78
CA GLU A 213 -34.99 -9.58 -4.37
C GLU A 213 -36.25 -8.71 -4.55
N ALA A 214 -36.17 -7.42 -4.25
CA ALA A 214 -37.26 -6.48 -4.50
C ALA A 214 -37.52 -6.28 -6.01
N ASP A 215 -36.46 -6.13 -6.82
CA ASP A 215 -36.54 -6.05 -8.28
C ASP A 215 -37.23 -7.30 -8.86
N ALA A 216 -36.77 -8.49 -8.45
CA ALA A 216 -37.35 -9.76 -8.90
C ALA A 216 -38.82 -9.90 -8.48
N GLY A 217 -39.17 -9.45 -7.26
CA GLY A 217 -40.56 -9.41 -6.78
C GLY A 217 -41.45 -8.45 -7.58
N ALA A 218 -40.87 -7.40 -8.17
CA ALA A 218 -41.53 -6.47 -9.08
C ALA A 218 -41.51 -6.94 -10.56
N GLY A 219 -40.92 -8.09 -10.86
CA GLY A 219 -40.77 -8.61 -12.22
C GLY A 219 -39.65 -7.96 -13.05
N LEU A 220 -38.75 -7.21 -12.40
CA LEU A 220 -37.60 -6.57 -13.04
C LEU A 220 -36.39 -7.51 -13.08
N THR A 221 -35.55 -7.37 -14.09
CA THR A 221 -34.41 -8.25 -14.35
C THR A 221 -33.08 -7.62 -13.93
N THR A 222 -32.31 -8.32 -13.10
CA THR A 222 -30.93 -7.94 -12.75
C THR A 222 -29.95 -9.00 -13.23
N ILE A 223 -28.97 -8.58 -14.01
CA ILE A 223 -27.96 -9.46 -14.60
C ILE A 223 -26.61 -9.23 -13.91
N ASP A 224 -26.00 -10.29 -13.42
CA ASP A 224 -24.62 -10.25 -12.93
C ASP A 224 -23.65 -10.64 -14.04
N ALA A 225 -23.16 -9.63 -14.78
CA ALA A 225 -22.11 -9.74 -15.77
C ALA A 225 -20.74 -9.28 -15.22
N THR A 226 -20.57 -9.36 -13.90
CA THR A 226 -19.32 -8.99 -13.25
C THR A 226 -18.18 -9.89 -13.72
N GLU A 227 -18.47 -11.15 -14.07
CA GLU A 227 -17.47 -12.16 -14.42
C GLU A 227 -16.37 -12.21 -13.36
N GLY A 228 -16.73 -12.06 -12.09
CA GLY A 228 -15.81 -12.00 -10.96
C GLY A 228 -16.56 -11.80 -9.65
N GLY A 229 -15.83 -11.95 -8.55
CA GLY A 229 -16.35 -11.67 -7.22
C GLY A 229 -17.39 -12.67 -6.71
N VAL A 230 -18.00 -12.29 -5.58
CA VAL A 230 -18.96 -13.10 -4.82
C VAL A 230 -20.23 -13.32 -5.66
N ALA A 231 -20.77 -14.53 -5.60
CA ALA A 231 -22.05 -14.87 -6.19
C ALA A 231 -23.18 -14.04 -5.54
N LYS A 232 -24.03 -13.42 -6.35
CA LYS A 232 -25.09 -12.50 -5.89
C LYS A 232 -26.45 -13.17 -6.04
N ARG A 233 -27.20 -13.29 -4.95
CA ARG A 233 -28.57 -13.84 -5.01
C ARG A 233 -29.52 -12.92 -5.78
N ALA A 234 -30.61 -13.51 -6.28
CA ALA A 234 -31.66 -12.83 -7.06
C ALA A 234 -31.11 -12.10 -8.33
N THR A 235 -30.04 -12.63 -8.92
CA THR A 235 -29.49 -12.17 -10.21
C THR A 235 -29.40 -13.33 -11.20
N THR A 236 -29.36 -13.02 -12.49
CA THR A 236 -29.01 -13.97 -13.54
C THR A 236 -27.54 -13.80 -13.93
N THR A 237 -26.71 -14.81 -13.73
CA THR A 237 -25.28 -14.78 -14.10
C THR A 237 -25.10 -15.09 -15.59
N MET A 238 -24.38 -14.23 -16.31
CA MET A 238 -23.94 -14.44 -17.70
C MET A 238 -22.69 -13.59 -17.99
N THR A 239 -21.98 -13.85 -19.08
CA THR A 239 -20.89 -12.96 -19.51
C THR A 239 -21.43 -11.63 -20.03
N LEU A 240 -20.62 -10.57 -20.04
CA LEU A 240 -21.06 -9.30 -20.62
C LEU A 240 -21.37 -9.45 -22.12
N ALA A 241 -20.60 -10.28 -22.83
CA ALA A 241 -20.82 -10.56 -24.23
C ALA A 241 -22.22 -11.17 -24.47
N GLU A 242 -22.63 -12.16 -23.66
CA GLU A 242 -23.96 -12.77 -23.74
C GLU A 242 -25.07 -11.78 -23.37
N ALA A 243 -24.85 -10.96 -22.34
CA ALA A 243 -25.81 -9.94 -21.93
C ALA A 243 -26.04 -8.89 -23.03
N LEU A 244 -24.97 -8.36 -23.63
CA LEU A 244 -25.07 -7.41 -24.73
C LEU A 244 -25.72 -8.02 -25.96
N ALA A 245 -25.39 -9.28 -26.29
CA ALA A 245 -25.99 -9.97 -27.44
C ALA A 245 -27.50 -10.20 -27.26
N THR A 246 -27.93 -10.44 -26.01
CA THR A 246 -29.33 -10.78 -25.70
C THR A 246 -30.19 -9.54 -25.51
N TYR A 247 -29.69 -8.53 -24.79
CA TYR A 247 -30.49 -7.38 -24.33
C TYR A 247 -30.14 -6.06 -25.02
N ALA A 248 -29.03 -6.00 -25.76
CA ALA A 248 -28.57 -4.78 -26.45
C ALA A 248 -28.28 -5.05 -27.94
N ALA A 249 -29.07 -5.91 -28.60
CA ALA A 249 -28.87 -6.25 -30.00
C ALA A 249 -29.17 -5.08 -30.97
N ALA A 250 -30.07 -4.17 -30.58
CA ALA A 250 -30.44 -2.99 -31.34
C ALA A 250 -30.51 -1.76 -30.42
N PRO A 251 -30.42 -0.52 -30.96
CA PRO A 251 -30.64 0.69 -30.19
C PRO A 251 -32.06 0.71 -29.61
N PRO A 252 -32.29 1.33 -28.43
CA PRO A 252 -33.63 1.52 -27.90
C PRO A 252 -34.49 2.33 -28.88
N ALA A 253 -35.79 1.98 -28.96
CA ALA A 253 -36.67 2.40 -30.05
C ALA A 253 -36.98 3.91 -30.05
N ASP A 254 -37.03 4.58 -28.89
CA ASP A 254 -37.25 6.03 -28.78
C ASP A 254 -37.09 6.54 -27.33
N GLU A 255 -35.87 6.59 -26.78
CA GLU A 255 -35.64 7.20 -25.46
C GLU A 255 -34.42 8.13 -25.48
N THR A 256 -34.69 9.44 -25.51
CA THR A 256 -33.67 10.44 -25.22
C THR A 256 -33.46 10.47 -23.71
N LEU A 257 -32.20 10.31 -23.28
CA LEU A 257 -31.87 10.50 -21.87
C LEU A 257 -32.24 11.93 -21.45
N PRO A 258 -32.86 12.12 -20.28
CA PRO A 258 -33.26 13.45 -19.83
C PRO A 258 -32.03 14.34 -19.69
N GLU A 259 -32.07 15.52 -20.32
CA GLU A 259 -31.04 16.53 -20.11
C GLU A 259 -31.15 17.09 -18.67
N PRO A 260 -30.02 17.44 -18.03
CA PRO A 260 -30.04 18.11 -16.74
C PRO A 260 -30.85 19.40 -16.82
N GLN A 261 -32.00 19.44 -16.15
CA GLN A 261 -32.82 20.63 -16.10
C GLN A 261 -32.17 21.68 -15.21
N ARG A 262 -32.06 22.91 -15.71
CA ARG A 262 -31.61 24.05 -14.91
C ARG A 262 -32.75 24.49 -14.00
N ASN A 263 -32.53 24.39 -12.69
CA ASN A 263 -33.48 24.89 -11.71
C ASN A 263 -33.15 26.37 -11.37
N ASP A 264 -34.00 27.29 -11.84
CA ASP A 264 -33.82 28.73 -11.63
C ASP A 264 -34.06 29.16 -10.17
N ASP A 265 -34.86 28.42 -9.41
CA ASP A 265 -35.08 28.68 -7.97
C ASP A 265 -33.83 28.38 -7.14
N LEU A 266 -33.08 27.32 -7.48
CA LEU A 266 -31.77 27.03 -6.89
C LEU A 266 -30.73 28.11 -7.23
N ARG A 267 -30.81 28.74 -8.41
CA ARG A 267 -29.94 29.87 -8.78
C ARG A 267 -30.24 31.15 -7.99
N ALA A 268 -31.48 31.31 -7.54
CA ALA A 268 -31.89 32.42 -6.67
C ALA A 268 -31.41 32.25 -5.21
N LEU A 269 -30.83 31.10 -4.85
CA LEU A 269 -30.26 30.85 -3.53
C LEU A 269 -28.94 31.58 -3.34
N THR A 270 -28.98 32.65 -2.56
CA THR A 270 -27.78 33.38 -2.17
C THR A 270 -27.25 32.86 -0.84
N ARG A 271 -25.92 32.87 -0.66
CA ARG A 271 -25.28 32.47 0.61
C ARG A 271 -25.87 33.19 1.83
N PRO A 272 -26.21 34.50 1.80
CA PRO A 272 -26.84 35.19 2.92
C PRO A 272 -28.22 34.62 3.30
N ARG A 273 -29.05 34.26 2.31
CA ARG A 273 -30.38 33.69 2.54
C ARG A 273 -30.30 32.30 3.19
N VAL A 274 -29.32 31.49 2.77
CA VAL A 274 -29.01 30.20 3.41
C VAL A 274 -28.52 30.42 4.84
N ALA A 275 -27.57 31.34 5.07
CA ALA A 275 -27.06 31.65 6.40
C ALA A 275 -28.18 32.08 7.38
N GLU A 276 -29.14 32.90 6.92
CA GLU A 276 -30.28 33.31 7.72
C GLU A 276 -31.21 32.15 8.09
N ARG A 277 -31.45 31.23 7.16
CA ARG A 277 -32.20 30.00 7.44
C ARG A 277 -31.50 29.12 8.48
N ILE A 278 -30.19 28.90 8.31
CA ILE A 278 -29.38 28.10 9.25
C ILE A 278 -29.40 28.74 10.64
N ASN A 279 -29.28 30.07 10.74
CA ASN A 279 -29.39 30.77 12.01
C ASN A 279 -30.76 30.55 12.67
N ARG A 280 -31.87 30.67 11.92
CA ARG A 280 -33.22 30.40 12.44
C ARG A 280 -33.34 28.98 12.99
N LEU A 281 -32.85 27.99 12.24
CA LEU A 281 -32.83 26.60 12.69
C LEU A 281 -31.98 26.42 13.96
N ALA A 282 -30.82 27.08 14.04
CA ALA A 282 -29.97 27.05 15.24
C ALA A 282 -30.68 27.64 16.48
N GLN A 283 -31.52 28.66 16.31
CA GLN A 283 -32.34 29.21 17.40
C GLN A 283 -33.43 28.22 17.85
N ASP A 284 -34.05 27.51 16.93
CA ASP A 284 -35.01 26.46 17.26
C ASP A 284 -34.34 25.28 17.98
N VAL A 285 -33.16 24.85 17.53
CA VAL A 285 -32.34 23.85 18.23
C VAL A 285 -31.93 24.33 19.64
N LEU A 286 -31.61 25.61 19.82
CA LEU A 286 -31.34 26.18 21.15
C LEU A 286 -32.58 26.14 22.06
N ARG A 287 -33.78 26.29 21.51
CA ARG A 287 -35.03 26.12 22.28
C ARG A 287 -35.18 24.66 22.73
N VAL A 288 -34.94 23.70 21.84
CA VAL A 288 -34.92 22.27 22.19
C VAL A 288 -33.89 21.99 23.30
N GLU A 289 -32.66 22.49 23.16
CA GLU A 289 -31.59 22.33 24.17
C GLU A 289 -32.05 22.84 25.55
N ARG A 290 -32.51 24.09 25.65
CA ARG A 290 -32.93 24.68 26.93
C ARG A 290 -34.08 23.92 27.58
N MET A 291 -35.07 23.55 26.80
CA MET A 291 -36.24 22.82 27.30
C MET A 291 -35.88 21.40 27.76
N SER A 292 -34.98 20.72 27.05
CA SER A 292 -34.47 19.41 27.49
C SER A 292 -33.66 19.49 28.78
N ARG A 293 -32.83 20.53 28.97
CA ARG A 293 -32.14 20.78 30.25
C ARG A 293 -33.12 21.08 31.39
N GLU A 294 -34.15 21.88 31.14
CA GLU A 294 -35.22 22.15 32.11
C GLU A 294 -35.97 20.86 32.50
N ALA A 295 -36.25 19.97 31.53
CA ALA A 295 -36.84 18.67 31.79
C ALA A 295 -35.92 17.79 32.66
N ALA A 296 -34.61 17.78 32.39
CA ALA A 296 -33.63 17.06 33.21
C ALA A 296 -33.64 17.55 34.66
N ASP A 297 -33.63 18.87 34.88
CA ASP A 297 -33.70 19.47 36.22
C ASP A 297 -34.98 19.08 36.97
N LEU A 298 -36.12 19.03 36.27
CA LEU A 298 -37.39 18.60 36.85
C LEU A 298 -37.40 17.11 37.18
N LEU A 299 -36.80 16.26 36.34
CA LEU A 299 -36.67 14.83 36.58
C LEU A 299 -35.72 14.53 37.76
N HIS A 300 -34.60 15.26 37.89
CA HIS A 300 -33.72 15.19 39.07
C HIS A 300 -34.47 15.60 40.35
N LYS A 301 -35.28 16.67 40.30
CA LYS A 301 -36.18 17.06 41.41
C LYS A 301 -37.23 16.00 41.73
N MET A 302 -37.71 15.28 40.71
CA MET A 302 -38.68 14.19 40.87
C MET A 302 -38.04 12.97 41.53
N LEU A 303 -36.81 12.63 41.16
CA LEU A 303 -36.02 11.57 41.78
C LEU A 303 -35.69 11.90 43.25
N ALA A 304 -35.34 13.15 43.57
CA ALA A 304 -35.11 13.60 44.93
C ALA A 304 -36.39 13.60 45.80
N ALA A 305 -37.56 13.78 45.17
CA ALA A 305 -38.87 13.79 45.82
C ALA A 305 -39.62 12.45 45.73
N HIS A 306 -38.95 11.36 45.35
CA HIS A 306 -39.56 10.06 45.01
C HIS A 306 -40.48 9.47 46.09
N GLY A 307 -40.26 9.80 47.36
CA GLY A 307 -41.13 9.41 48.48
C GLY A 307 -42.39 10.27 48.68
N ASN A 308 -42.62 11.32 47.88
CA ASN A 308 -43.74 12.26 48.02
C ASN A 308 -44.61 12.29 46.75
N HIS A 309 -45.62 11.41 46.69
CA HIS A 309 -46.50 11.25 45.53
C HIS A 309 -47.19 12.54 45.06
N ALA A 310 -47.63 13.41 45.98
CA ALA A 310 -48.28 14.67 45.61
C ALA A 310 -47.31 15.61 44.87
N ARG A 311 -46.05 15.67 45.33
CA ARG A 311 -45.00 16.47 44.69
C ARG A 311 -44.56 15.88 43.36
N VAL A 312 -44.41 14.56 43.28
CA VAL A 312 -44.04 13.82 42.06
C VAL A 312 -45.09 14.03 40.96
N ASN A 313 -46.39 13.88 41.26
CA ASN A 313 -47.45 14.07 40.26
C ASN A 313 -47.46 15.46 39.62
N VAL A 314 -47.19 16.51 40.41
CA VAL A 314 -47.05 17.88 39.89
C VAL A 314 -45.85 18.02 38.96
N LEU A 315 -44.73 17.35 39.27
CA LEU A 315 -43.52 17.37 38.45
C LEU A 315 -43.71 16.58 37.14
N ILE A 316 -44.41 15.45 37.17
CA ILE A 316 -44.77 14.67 35.97
C ILE A 316 -45.50 15.54 34.95
N GLY A 317 -46.54 16.27 35.36
CA GLY A 317 -47.30 17.12 34.44
C GLY A 317 -46.45 18.23 33.80
N LYS A 318 -45.48 18.78 34.53
CA LYS A 318 -44.53 19.77 33.99
C LYS A 318 -43.58 19.15 32.97
N VAL A 319 -43.00 17.99 33.27
CA VAL A 319 -42.10 17.28 32.35
C VAL A 319 -42.84 16.87 31.07
N GLN A 320 -44.07 16.36 31.20
CA GLN A 320 -44.90 16.00 30.03
C GLN A 320 -45.20 17.21 29.15
N SER A 321 -45.59 18.36 29.75
CA SER A 321 -45.84 19.59 29.01
C SER A 321 -44.60 20.09 28.27
N ILE A 322 -43.40 19.99 28.88
CA ILE A 322 -42.15 20.33 28.20
C ILE A 322 -41.89 19.36 27.04
N GLY A 323 -42.07 18.06 27.26
CA GLY A 323 -41.89 17.04 26.22
C GLY A 323 -42.81 17.24 25.01
N GLU A 324 -44.07 17.60 25.25
CA GLU A 324 -45.03 17.95 24.17
C GLU A 324 -44.58 19.19 23.39
N LYS A 325 -44.18 20.26 24.09
CA LYS A 325 -43.69 21.49 23.45
C LYS A 325 -42.40 21.28 22.67
N VAL A 326 -41.47 20.43 23.14
CA VAL A 326 -40.24 20.13 22.41
C VAL A 326 -40.54 19.41 21.09
N ARG A 327 -41.50 18.48 21.08
CA ARG A 327 -41.92 17.74 19.86
C ARG A 327 -42.56 18.62 18.79
N THR A 328 -43.09 19.80 19.14
CA THR A 328 -43.68 20.73 18.17
C THR A 328 -42.65 21.66 17.50
N ILE A 329 -41.41 21.70 17.99
CA ILE A 329 -40.33 22.51 17.39
C ILE A 329 -39.72 21.74 16.21
N GLN A 330 -40.48 21.64 15.12
CA GLN A 330 -40.05 20.97 13.89
C GLN A 330 -39.48 21.97 12.87
N PRO A 331 -38.44 21.58 12.10
CA PRO A 331 -37.79 20.27 12.04
C PRO A 331 -36.64 20.07 13.06
N ALA A 332 -36.41 21.03 13.96
CA ALA A 332 -35.26 21.01 14.87
C ALA A 332 -35.23 19.76 15.77
N TYR A 333 -36.36 19.37 16.34
CA TYR A 333 -36.44 18.19 17.20
C TYR A 333 -36.10 16.90 16.44
N GLU A 334 -36.62 16.71 15.23
CA GLU A 334 -36.29 15.56 14.38
C GLU A 334 -34.79 15.49 14.06
N LEU A 335 -34.16 16.62 13.71
CA LEU A 335 -32.72 16.66 13.40
C LEU A 335 -31.87 16.34 14.63
N VAL A 336 -32.26 16.82 15.82
CA VAL A 336 -31.60 16.46 17.09
C VAL A 336 -31.72 14.95 17.36
N GLN A 337 -32.89 14.37 17.11
CA GLN A 337 -33.10 12.92 17.26
C GLN A 337 -32.28 12.12 16.24
N HIS A 338 -32.17 12.59 15.01
CA HIS A 338 -31.37 11.95 13.96
C HIS A 338 -29.88 11.89 14.33
N LEU A 339 -29.35 12.93 14.99
CA LEU A 339 -28.00 12.95 15.52
C LEU A 339 -27.84 12.06 16.78
N ASN A 340 -28.90 11.91 17.59
CA ASN A 340 -28.89 11.18 18.87
C ASN A 340 -29.18 9.66 18.74
N GLN A 341 -28.58 8.97 17.76
CA GLN A 341 -28.86 7.53 17.54
C GLN A 341 -28.39 6.67 18.73
N THR A 342 -27.25 7.00 19.35
CA THR A 342 -26.71 6.28 20.51
C THR A 342 -27.61 6.40 21.73
N GLY A 343 -28.16 7.60 22.00
CA GLY A 343 -29.10 7.81 23.10
C GLY A 343 -30.39 7.02 22.90
N GLN A 344 -30.92 6.98 21.68
CA GLN A 344 -32.10 6.18 21.34
C GLN A 344 -31.87 4.67 21.57
N PHE A 345 -30.72 4.15 21.13
CA PHE A 345 -30.38 2.74 21.34
C PHE A 345 -30.25 2.40 22.84
N LYS A 346 -29.55 3.24 23.61
CA LYS A 346 -29.40 3.06 25.07
C LYS A 346 -30.75 3.08 25.78
N ARG A 347 -31.63 4.02 25.42
CA ARG A 347 -33.00 4.07 25.93
C ARG A 347 -33.77 2.79 25.63
N PHE A 348 -33.75 2.32 24.38
CA PHE A 348 -34.44 1.08 24.01
C PHE A 348 -33.94 -0.13 24.81
N ARG A 349 -32.62 -0.22 25.03
CA ARG A 349 -32.00 -1.25 25.89
C ARG A 349 -32.49 -1.14 27.33
N SER A 350 -32.51 0.06 27.92
CA SER A 350 -33.00 0.30 29.27
C SER A 350 -34.50 0.00 29.41
N ASP A 351 -35.31 0.36 28.42
CA ASP A 351 -36.75 0.06 28.39
C ASP A 351 -37.01 -1.46 28.39
N ARG A 352 -36.23 -2.23 27.61
CA ARG A 352 -36.29 -3.71 27.65
C ARG A 352 -35.88 -4.24 29.02
N GLN A 353 -34.80 -3.74 29.62
CA GLN A 353 -34.36 -4.18 30.95
C GLN A 353 -35.42 -3.91 32.03
N ILE A 354 -36.07 -2.75 32.01
CA ILE A 354 -37.15 -2.39 32.95
C ILE A 354 -38.41 -3.25 32.71
N HIS A 355 -38.66 -3.68 31.47
CA HIS A 355 -39.80 -4.53 31.13
C HIS A 355 -39.62 -6.00 31.57
N PHE A 356 -38.41 -6.56 31.49
CA PHE A 356 -38.15 -7.96 31.84
C PHE A 356 -37.89 -8.22 33.34
N ASP A 357 -37.77 -7.17 34.14
CA ASP A 357 -37.53 -7.27 35.58
C ASP A 357 -38.86 -7.19 36.36
N ASP A 358 -39.46 -8.35 36.65
CA ASP A 358 -40.68 -8.50 37.46
C ASP A 358 -40.40 -8.57 38.97
N SER A 359 -39.15 -8.43 39.40
CA SER A 359 -38.72 -8.68 40.79
C SER A 359 -38.71 -7.44 41.71
N GLY A 360 -38.99 -6.24 41.16
CA GLY A 360 -38.96 -4.97 41.89
C GLY A 360 -40.32 -4.45 42.35
N SER A 361 -40.36 -3.67 43.44
CA SER A 361 -41.58 -2.96 43.85
C SER A 361 -41.99 -1.91 42.80
N ALA A 362 -43.28 -1.55 42.73
CA ALA A 362 -43.78 -0.52 41.81
C ALA A 362 -43.03 0.82 41.96
N LEU A 363 -42.57 1.13 43.17
CA LEU A 363 -41.79 2.32 43.49
C LEU A 363 -40.36 2.25 42.92
N GLU A 364 -39.72 1.08 42.96
CA GLU A 364 -38.38 0.88 42.37
C GLU A 364 -38.43 0.90 40.84
N LYS A 365 -39.49 0.35 40.25
CA LYS A 365 -39.75 0.44 38.81
C LYS A 365 -39.91 1.90 38.36
N GLN A 366 -40.65 2.70 39.13
CA GLN A 366 -40.81 4.13 38.88
C GLN A 366 -39.47 4.88 39.03
N ARG A 367 -38.64 4.56 40.03
CA ARG A 367 -37.30 5.17 40.20
C ARG A 367 -36.42 4.98 38.97
N ARG A 368 -36.32 3.74 38.47
CA ARG A 368 -35.52 3.39 37.30
C ARG A 368 -36.05 4.03 36.01
N GLN A 369 -37.37 4.20 35.89
CA GLN A 369 -37.97 4.95 34.78
C GLN A 369 -37.53 6.42 34.78
N ILE A 370 -37.49 7.05 35.96
CA ILE A 370 -37.02 8.43 36.11
C ILE A 370 -35.54 8.55 35.74
N GLU A 371 -34.69 7.66 36.26
CA GLU A 371 -33.25 7.63 35.94
C GLU A 371 -33.01 7.44 34.43
N ARG A 372 -33.76 6.55 33.78
CA ARG A 372 -33.73 6.35 32.32
C ARG A 372 -34.20 7.59 31.55
N ASP A 373 -35.23 8.28 32.03
CA ASP A 373 -35.73 9.51 31.39
C ASP A 373 -34.72 10.67 31.51
N ILE A 374 -34.05 10.80 32.66
CA ILE A 374 -32.96 11.77 32.89
C ILE A 374 -31.88 11.58 31.82
N VAL A 375 -31.32 10.37 31.73
CA VAL A 375 -30.28 10.04 30.74
C VAL A 375 -30.77 10.36 29.33
N ASN A 376 -32.00 9.99 28.98
CA ASN A 376 -32.54 10.27 27.65
C ASN A 376 -32.64 11.78 27.34
N VAL A 377 -33.14 12.61 28.26
CA VAL A 377 -33.27 14.06 28.01
C VAL A 377 -31.93 14.79 28.04
N GLU A 378 -30.97 14.32 28.84
CA GLU A 378 -29.59 14.84 28.86
C GLU A 378 -28.91 14.58 27.52
N TRP A 379 -29.00 13.36 26.97
CA TRP A 379 -28.49 13.04 25.63
C TRP A 379 -29.14 13.88 24.53
N ILE A 380 -30.45 14.16 24.63
CA ILE A 380 -31.13 15.07 23.69
C ILE A 380 -30.56 16.49 23.79
N ALA A 381 -30.30 16.99 25.01
CA ALA A 381 -29.70 18.31 25.20
C ALA A 381 -28.26 18.38 24.66
N GLU A 382 -27.45 17.35 24.88
CA GLU A 382 -26.09 17.25 24.34
C GLU A 382 -26.10 17.20 22.81
N ALA A 383 -26.94 16.36 22.21
CA ALA A 383 -27.12 16.31 20.76
C ALA A 383 -27.59 17.65 20.18
N ALA A 384 -28.52 18.34 20.86
CA ALA A 384 -28.96 19.68 20.46
C ALA A 384 -27.82 20.71 20.52
N SER A 385 -27.01 20.67 21.57
CA SER A 385 -25.83 21.53 21.69
C SER A 385 -24.82 21.27 20.57
N HIS A 386 -24.56 19.99 20.25
CA HIS A 386 -23.66 19.60 19.16
C HIS A 386 -24.21 20.07 17.80
N LEU A 387 -25.47 19.81 17.49
CA LEU A 387 -26.11 20.27 16.26
C LEU A 387 -26.07 21.80 16.14
N ARG A 388 -26.34 22.52 17.23
CA ARG A 388 -26.27 23.99 17.26
C ARG A 388 -24.87 24.50 16.94
N LYS A 389 -23.81 23.83 17.42
CA LYS A 389 -22.42 24.16 17.10
C LYS A 389 -22.15 23.99 15.60
N MET A 390 -22.52 22.84 15.03
CA MET A 390 -22.36 22.56 13.59
C MET A 390 -23.12 23.58 12.72
N LEU A 391 -24.35 23.93 13.10
CA LEU A 391 -25.14 24.95 12.39
C LEU A 391 -24.50 26.34 12.49
N GLY A 392 -23.97 26.72 13.66
CA GLY A 392 -23.28 28.00 13.83
C GLY A 392 -21.98 28.10 13.02
N GLU A 393 -21.22 27.00 12.91
CA GLU A 393 -20.06 26.92 12.02
C GLU A 393 -20.46 27.03 10.54
N THR A 394 -21.52 26.31 10.15
CA THR A 394 -22.10 26.38 8.80
C THR A 394 -22.55 27.80 8.45
N GLU A 395 -23.21 28.49 9.37
CA GLU A 395 -23.70 29.86 9.19
C GLU A 395 -22.55 30.85 8.93
N ARG A 396 -21.49 30.78 9.74
CA ARG A 396 -20.27 31.60 9.55
C ARG A 396 -19.60 31.31 8.22
N ALA A 397 -19.54 30.04 7.80
CA ALA A 397 -18.98 29.64 6.52
C ALA A 397 -19.79 30.19 5.34
N MET A 398 -21.12 30.14 5.41
CA MET A 398 -22.00 30.73 4.39
C MET A 398 -21.84 32.26 4.30
N ARG A 399 -21.61 32.95 5.42
CA ARG A 399 -21.28 34.38 5.41
C ARG A 399 -19.88 34.72 4.92
N GLY A 400 -19.01 33.73 4.69
CA GLY A 400 -17.61 33.94 4.33
C GLY A 400 -16.73 34.42 5.50
N THR A 401 -17.20 34.26 6.74
CA THR A 401 -16.49 34.68 7.97
C THR A 401 -15.67 33.55 8.60
N ALA A 402 -15.79 32.32 8.10
CA ALA A 402 -15.02 31.15 8.48
C ALA A 402 -14.84 30.22 7.25
N PRO A 403 -13.81 29.36 7.21
CA PRO A 403 -13.69 28.34 6.16
C PRO A 403 -14.78 27.27 6.29
N LYS A 404 -15.07 26.56 5.19
CA LYS A 404 -15.92 25.36 5.21
C LYS A 404 -15.19 24.25 5.98
N LEU A 405 -15.87 23.61 6.93
CA LEU A 405 -15.37 22.39 7.57
C LEU A 405 -15.81 21.19 6.73
N THR A 406 -14.86 20.52 6.09
CA THR A 406 -15.09 19.38 5.17
C THR A 406 -14.50 18.07 5.70
N ARG A 407 -14.06 18.08 6.95
CA ARG A 407 -13.42 16.98 7.66
C ARG A 407 -13.96 17.01 9.08
N ASP A 408 -14.19 15.85 9.67
CA ASP A 408 -14.32 15.79 11.12
C ASP A 408 -13.00 16.31 11.72
N PRO A 409 -13.04 17.30 12.64
CA PRO A 409 -11.84 17.64 13.40
C PRO A 409 -11.39 16.34 14.05
N GLU A 410 -10.18 15.87 13.73
CA GLU A 410 -9.67 14.59 14.21
C GLU A 410 -10.04 14.45 15.69
N GLU A 411 -10.82 13.43 16.03
CA GLU A 411 -10.91 12.95 17.41
C GLU A 411 -9.52 12.42 17.75
N HIS A 412 -8.58 13.33 18.01
CA HIS A 412 -7.54 13.11 18.99
C HIS A 412 -8.31 12.71 20.22
N GLY A 413 -8.32 11.41 20.51
CA GLY A 413 -9.24 10.81 21.46
C GLY A 413 -9.45 11.74 22.64
N THR A 414 -10.67 12.24 22.79
CA THR A 414 -11.13 12.97 23.97
C THR A 414 -11.31 11.97 25.13
N GLY A 415 -10.33 11.08 25.30
CA GLY A 415 -9.97 10.49 26.57
C GLY A 415 -8.94 11.42 27.21
N GLN A 416 -9.42 12.29 28.08
CA GLN A 416 -8.63 12.97 29.10
C GLN A 416 -7.54 13.92 28.59
N THR A 417 -7.96 15.08 28.11
CA THR A 417 -7.17 16.32 28.19
C THR A 417 -7.20 16.91 29.62
N GLU A 418 -7.07 16.04 30.62
CA GLU A 418 -6.78 16.44 32.00
C GLU A 418 -5.54 15.65 32.42
N THR A 419 -4.45 16.37 32.67
CA THR A 419 -3.13 15.89 33.15
C THR A 419 -2.12 15.38 32.11
N ALA A 420 -1.86 16.17 31.07
CA ALA A 420 -0.57 16.11 30.34
C ALA A 420 0.33 17.32 30.67
N ASP A 421 0.35 17.71 31.94
CA ASP A 421 1.48 18.44 32.53
C ASP A 421 2.27 17.43 33.36
N ARG A 422 2.91 16.49 32.66
CA ARG A 422 3.97 15.67 33.21
C ARG A 422 5.19 15.93 32.35
N SER A 423 6.16 16.61 32.95
CA SER A 423 7.51 16.78 32.43
C SER A 423 7.98 15.50 31.71
N VAL A 424 7.95 15.49 30.38
CA VAL A 424 8.66 14.47 29.61
C VAL A 424 10.14 14.77 29.85
N ALA A 425 10.78 13.98 30.70
CA ALA A 425 12.23 14.00 30.83
C ALA A 425 12.82 13.97 29.42
N HIS A 426 13.76 14.87 29.13
CA HIS A 426 14.35 15.01 27.79
C HIS A 426 14.97 13.66 27.37
N ARG A 427 14.24 12.87 26.59
CA ARG A 427 14.72 11.56 26.12
C ARG A 427 15.94 11.78 25.23
N HIS A 428 17.01 11.07 25.53
CA HIS A 428 18.28 11.15 24.82
C HIS A 428 18.18 10.36 23.51
N VAL A 429 18.22 11.07 22.38
CA VAL A 429 18.14 10.51 21.03
C VAL A 429 19.53 10.59 20.38
N ALA A 430 20.07 9.46 19.96
CA ALA A 430 21.39 9.38 19.35
C ALA A 430 21.39 8.63 18.03
N ALA A 431 22.17 9.11 17.06
CA ALA A 431 22.47 8.36 15.86
C ALA A 431 23.52 7.31 16.18
N ILE A 432 23.23 6.04 15.87
CA ILE A 432 24.13 4.91 16.10
C ILE A 432 24.55 4.38 14.74
N ILE A 433 25.85 4.50 14.45
CA ILE A 433 26.43 4.22 13.13
C ILE A 433 27.46 3.12 13.26
N ALA A 434 27.22 2.00 12.59
CA ALA A 434 28.20 0.93 12.47
C ALA A 434 29.25 1.27 11.40
N VAL A 435 30.52 1.39 11.80
CA VAL A 435 31.63 1.79 10.93
C VAL A 435 32.54 0.60 10.61
N ASP A 436 32.39 0.11 9.37
CA ASP A 436 33.39 -0.74 8.70
C ASP A 436 34.02 0.03 7.55
N ALA A 437 35.31 0.32 7.65
CA ALA A 437 36.01 1.12 6.65
C ALA A 437 36.31 0.37 5.34
N ALA A 438 36.10 -0.95 5.25
CA ALA A 438 36.46 -1.77 4.10
C ALA A 438 35.26 -2.32 3.32
N THR A 439 34.17 -2.70 4.02
CA THR A 439 32.99 -3.28 3.36
C THR A 439 31.70 -2.55 3.71
N GLY A 440 30.82 -2.44 2.70
CA GLY A 440 29.46 -1.95 2.85
C GLY A 440 28.54 -3.05 3.39
N ALA A 441 27.31 -2.66 3.73
CA ALA A 441 26.35 -3.58 4.36
C ALA A 441 25.91 -4.76 3.47
N LEU A 442 26.02 -4.62 2.14
CA LEU A 442 25.74 -5.69 1.19
C LEU A 442 26.97 -6.59 0.91
N GLY A 443 28.09 -6.35 1.57
CA GLY A 443 29.34 -7.11 1.40
C GLY A 443 30.27 -6.58 0.31
N SER A 444 29.86 -5.56 -0.45
CA SER A 444 30.70 -4.90 -1.45
C SER A 444 31.86 -4.14 -0.81
N ARG A 445 33.00 -4.07 -1.52
CA ARG A 445 34.10 -3.19 -1.13
C ARG A 445 33.69 -1.74 -1.29
N ARG A 446 34.10 -0.90 -0.33
CA ARG A 446 33.90 0.55 -0.36
C ARG A 446 35.13 1.27 0.17
N ASP A 447 35.21 2.57 -0.11
CA ASP A 447 36.18 3.48 0.48
C ASP A 447 35.47 4.65 1.17
N LEU A 448 35.45 4.64 2.51
CA LEU A 448 34.86 5.74 3.29
C LEU A 448 35.71 7.01 3.27
N ALA A 449 36.98 6.95 2.87
CA ALA A 449 37.86 8.10 2.76
C ALA A 449 37.69 8.86 1.43
N ALA A 450 36.97 8.28 0.46
CA ALA A 450 36.74 8.89 -0.83
C ALA A 450 35.95 10.21 -0.67
N PRO A 451 36.41 11.32 -1.28
CA PRO A 451 35.70 12.59 -1.25
C PRO A 451 34.40 12.50 -2.06
N ILE A 452 33.31 13.06 -1.53
CA ILE A 452 32.00 13.10 -2.20
C ILE A 452 31.64 14.52 -2.64
N ALA A 453 31.63 15.46 -1.69
CA ALA A 453 31.29 16.86 -1.92
C ALA A 453 31.98 17.74 -0.87
N ASP A 454 32.27 18.99 -1.22
CA ASP A 454 32.90 20.00 -0.34
C ASP A 454 34.23 19.55 0.31
N GLY A 455 34.95 18.65 -0.35
CA GLY A 455 36.17 18.05 0.18
C GLY A 455 35.94 17.08 1.36
N LEU A 456 34.68 16.87 1.75
CA LEU A 456 34.30 15.90 2.78
C LEU A 456 34.28 14.49 2.21
N ASN A 457 34.84 13.55 2.97
CA ASN A 457 34.68 12.14 2.67
C ASN A 457 33.27 11.64 2.99
N VAL A 458 32.96 10.41 2.57
CA VAL A 458 31.66 9.78 2.75
C VAL A 458 31.16 9.88 4.21
N LEU A 459 31.99 9.43 5.17
CA LEU A 459 31.61 9.40 6.59
C LEU A 459 31.46 10.82 7.17
N GLN A 460 32.36 11.72 6.81
CA GLN A 460 32.29 13.12 7.21
C GLN A 460 31.00 13.76 6.72
N LEU A 461 30.64 13.58 5.45
CA LEU A 461 29.41 14.15 4.90
C LEU A 461 28.16 13.56 5.58
N THR A 462 28.13 12.25 5.87
CA THR A 462 27.04 11.66 6.67
C THR A 462 26.92 12.32 8.05
N ILE A 463 28.03 12.50 8.77
CA ILE A 463 28.02 13.13 10.09
C ILE A 463 27.59 14.61 9.99
N ALA A 464 28.17 15.37 9.06
CA ALA A 464 27.89 16.79 8.83
C ALA A 464 26.40 17.04 8.56
N ARG A 465 25.76 16.13 7.81
CA ARG A 465 24.31 16.19 7.56
C ARG A 465 23.51 15.81 8.81
N LEU A 466 23.88 14.73 9.51
CA LEU A 466 23.15 14.31 10.71
C LEU A 466 23.15 15.37 11.81
N VAL A 467 24.26 16.07 12.03
CA VAL A 467 24.38 17.07 13.10
C VAL A 467 23.51 18.30 12.87
N GLN A 468 23.00 18.51 11.64
CA GLN A 468 22.00 19.54 11.34
C GLN A 468 20.58 19.13 11.74
N SER A 469 20.32 17.84 11.93
CA SER A 469 18.98 17.30 12.20
C SER A 469 18.41 17.82 13.51
N GLY A 470 17.16 18.27 13.50
CA GLY A 470 16.46 18.74 14.70
C GLY A 470 16.26 17.61 15.72
N GLY A 471 16.55 17.87 16.99
CA GLY A 471 16.29 16.93 18.09
C GLY A 471 17.30 15.78 18.26
N LEU A 472 18.38 15.74 17.47
CA LEU A 472 19.50 14.83 17.70
C LEU A 472 20.39 15.36 18.84
N ASP A 473 20.79 14.49 19.77
CA ASP A 473 21.65 14.85 20.92
C ASP A 473 23.09 14.34 20.77
N ARG A 474 23.27 13.22 20.06
CA ARG A 474 24.58 12.54 19.95
C ARG A 474 24.72 11.75 18.65
N VAL A 475 25.94 11.64 18.15
CA VAL A 475 26.35 10.69 17.11
C VAL A 475 27.35 9.71 17.73
N VAL A 476 27.08 8.40 17.61
CA VAL A 476 27.90 7.32 18.16
C VAL A 476 28.40 6.45 17.01
N LEU A 477 29.72 6.36 16.84
CA LEU A 477 30.38 5.53 15.84
C LEU A 477 30.86 4.23 16.50
N LEU A 478 30.22 3.11 16.16
CA LEU A 478 30.59 1.78 16.63
C LEU A 478 31.63 1.16 15.69
N THR A 479 32.80 0.76 16.19
CA THR A 479 33.88 0.28 15.32
C THR A 479 34.84 -0.70 16.01
N GLN A 480 35.40 -1.63 15.23
CA GLN A 480 36.53 -2.46 15.68
C GLN A 480 37.88 -1.73 15.61
N ASP A 481 37.97 -0.63 14.86
CA ASP A 481 39.19 0.14 14.69
C ASP A 481 38.95 1.64 15.00
N PRO A 482 39.03 2.02 16.29
CA PRO A 482 38.84 3.40 16.71
C PRO A 482 39.91 4.36 16.16
N VAL A 483 41.11 3.87 15.85
CA VAL A 483 42.21 4.69 15.35
C VAL A 483 41.92 5.08 13.91
N ARG A 484 41.60 4.12 13.05
CA ARG A 484 41.22 4.37 11.66
C ARG A 484 39.93 5.17 11.55
N THR A 485 38.94 4.89 12.39
CA THR A 485 37.70 5.66 12.42
C THR A 485 37.95 7.11 12.81
N ARG A 486 38.81 7.39 13.79
CA ARG A 486 39.20 8.76 14.15
C ARG A 486 39.93 9.47 13.01
N ALA A 487 40.78 8.75 12.26
CA ALA A 487 41.44 9.30 11.08
C ALA A 487 40.45 9.66 9.96
N LEU A 488 39.41 8.85 9.75
CA LEU A 488 38.33 9.13 8.79
C LEU A 488 37.48 10.35 9.20
N VAL A 489 37.20 10.50 10.50
CA VAL A 489 36.47 11.66 11.04
C VAL A 489 37.29 12.94 10.85
N GLY A 490 38.58 12.91 11.15
CA GLY A 490 39.44 14.10 11.06
C GLY A 490 39.17 15.10 12.18
N ASP A 491 39.06 16.38 11.84
CA ASP A 491 38.79 17.46 12.81
C ASP A 491 37.30 17.49 13.21
N GLU A 492 37.00 16.92 14.38
CA GLU A 492 35.66 16.92 14.99
C GLU A 492 35.10 18.33 15.20
N GLY A 493 35.95 19.30 15.59
CA GLY A 493 35.51 20.67 15.85
C GLY A 493 35.02 21.35 14.58
N ALA A 494 35.75 21.16 13.48
CA ALA A 494 35.34 21.64 12.16
C ALA A 494 34.07 20.93 11.66
N LEU A 495 33.96 19.62 11.88
CA LEU A 495 32.84 18.80 11.42
C LEU A 495 31.53 19.12 12.13
N LEU A 496 31.58 19.38 13.44
CA LEU A 496 30.40 19.76 14.24
C LEU A 496 30.03 21.23 14.07
N GLY A 497 31.00 22.10 13.77
CA GLY A 497 30.79 23.52 13.53
C GLY A 497 29.98 24.20 14.62
N GLU A 498 28.93 24.93 14.22
CA GLU A 498 28.01 25.62 15.14
C GLU A 498 27.18 24.67 16.02
N HIS A 499 27.09 23.38 15.68
CA HIS A 499 26.30 22.39 16.40
C HIS A 499 27.04 21.75 17.57
N ARG A 500 28.32 22.07 17.81
CA ARG A 500 29.14 21.50 18.89
C ARG A 500 28.56 21.70 20.30
N GLY A 501 27.72 22.71 20.50
CA GLY A 501 26.98 22.94 21.75
C GLY A 501 25.71 22.11 21.91
N ARG A 502 25.24 21.47 20.83
CA ARG A 502 23.97 20.73 20.77
C ARG A 502 24.17 19.23 20.57
N VAL A 503 25.12 18.84 19.73
CA VAL A 503 25.37 17.43 19.35
C VAL A 503 26.79 17.05 19.72
N THR A 504 26.95 15.92 20.42
CA THR A 504 28.28 15.34 20.71
C THR A 504 28.63 14.21 19.75
N LEU A 505 29.88 14.10 19.31
CA LEU A 505 30.39 12.94 18.55
C LEU A 505 31.19 12.01 19.47
N GLN A 506 30.96 10.71 19.37
CA GLN A 506 31.62 9.72 20.21
C GLN A 506 32.00 8.48 19.41
N ILE A 507 33.25 8.03 19.54
CA ILE A 507 33.74 6.79 18.92
C ILE A 507 33.79 5.70 19.99
N GLU A 508 33.07 4.62 19.77
CA GLU A 508 32.93 3.50 20.69
C GLU A 508 33.52 2.22 20.10
N PRO A 509 34.51 1.60 20.78
CA PRO A 509 35.06 0.33 20.32
C PRO A 509 34.06 -0.81 20.51
N THR A 510 33.98 -1.70 19.52
CA THR A 510 33.26 -2.98 19.59
C THR A 510 34.25 -4.14 19.53
N PRO A 511 34.06 -5.20 20.33
CA PRO A 511 34.95 -6.37 20.33
C PRO A 511 34.82 -7.17 19.02
N GLU A 512 33.59 -7.25 18.50
CA GLU A 512 33.27 -7.90 17.24
C GLU A 512 32.83 -6.86 16.20
N HIS A 513 32.55 -7.32 14.98
CA HIS A 513 32.03 -6.47 13.93
C HIS A 513 30.76 -5.75 14.41
N PRO A 514 30.59 -4.43 14.19
CA PRO A 514 29.50 -3.66 14.78
C PRO A 514 28.09 -4.07 14.31
N LEU A 515 27.99 -4.77 13.18
CA LEU A 515 26.75 -5.41 12.68
C LEU A 515 26.59 -6.90 13.07
N GLY A 516 27.46 -7.39 13.95
CA GLY A 516 27.41 -8.75 14.50
C GLY A 516 27.52 -9.88 13.46
N ALA A 517 27.09 -11.06 13.88
CA ALA A 517 27.10 -12.28 13.06
C ALA A 517 26.00 -12.27 11.97
N ARG A 518 24.91 -11.52 12.18
CA ARG A 518 23.75 -11.47 11.27
C ARG A 518 24.02 -10.77 9.93
N ARG A 519 25.11 -10.00 9.82
CA ARG A 519 25.43 -9.17 8.64
C ARG A 519 25.34 -9.90 7.30
N ARG A 520 25.83 -11.16 7.23
CA ARG A 520 25.82 -11.95 5.99
C ARG A 520 24.41 -12.34 5.56
N GLY A 521 23.59 -12.79 6.51
CA GLY A 521 22.19 -13.13 6.25
C GLY A 521 21.35 -11.92 5.86
N VAL A 522 21.60 -10.76 6.47
CA VAL A 522 20.97 -9.48 6.07
C VAL A 522 21.40 -9.09 4.66
N ALA A 523 22.70 -9.15 4.34
CA ALA A 523 23.22 -8.86 3.01
C ALA A 523 22.56 -9.74 1.94
N ALA A 524 22.46 -11.06 2.18
CA ALA A 524 21.80 -12.00 1.29
C ALA A 524 20.30 -11.69 1.10
N ALA A 525 19.59 -11.31 2.16
CA ALA A 525 18.19 -10.92 2.10
C ALA A 525 17.94 -9.62 1.31
N ARG A 526 18.95 -8.74 1.24
CA ARG A 526 18.85 -7.38 0.70
C ARG A 526 19.47 -7.20 -0.68
N ALA A 527 20.42 -8.05 -1.09
CA ALA A 527 21.17 -7.89 -2.34
C ALA A 527 20.29 -7.72 -3.59
N PHE A 528 19.18 -8.48 -3.69
CA PHE A 528 18.25 -8.39 -4.82
C PHE A 528 17.13 -7.37 -4.62
N ALA A 529 17.17 -6.60 -3.53
CA ALA A 529 16.21 -5.55 -3.17
C ALA A 529 16.93 -4.23 -2.81
N ALA A 530 18.19 -4.06 -3.22
CA ALA A 530 19.08 -2.99 -2.77
C ALA A 530 18.51 -1.58 -2.98
N ASP A 531 17.78 -1.35 -4.08
CA ASP A 531 17.13 -0.08 -4.44
C ASP A 531 15.75 0.11 -3.78
N CYS A 532 15.29 -0.86 -2.97
CA CYS A 532 14.03 -0.81 -2.24
C CYS A 532 14.28 -0.45 -0.77
N TRP A 533 13.45 0.41 -0.17
CA TRP A 533 13.58 0.77 1.25
C TRP A 533 13.15 -0.36 2.21
N ARG A 534 12.19 -1.18 1.76
CA ARG A 534 11.69 -2.40 2.42
C ARG A 534 11.79 -3.57 1.43
N SER A 535 11.16 -4.69 1.77
CA SER A 535 10.83 -5.83 0.89
C SER A 535 12.00 -6.71 0.45
N GLY A 536 13.09 -6.73 1.22
CA GLY A 536 14.00 -7.88 1.20
C GLY A 536 13.32 -9.16 1.71
N LEU A 537 14.04 -10.27 1.70
CA LEU A 537 13.54 -11.53 2.28
C LEU A 537 13.17 -11.32 3.76
N CYS A 538 12.08 -11.94 4.22
CA CYS A 538 11.46 -11.65 5.54
C CYS A 538 11.04 -10.17 5.75
N GLY A 539 10.81 -9.41 4.68
CA GLY A 539 10.46 -8.00 4.77
C GLY A 539 11.63 -7.07 5.08
N MET A 540 12.87 -7.58 5.08
CA MET A 540 14.08 -6.85 5.47
C MET A 540 14.18 -5.47 4.81
N THR A 541 14.56 -4.48 5.61
CA THR A 541 14.62 -3.07 5.24
C THR A 541 16.05 -2.60 5.02
N VAL A 542 16.19 -1.39 4.46
CA VAL A 542 17.47 -0.69 4.38
C VAL A 542 18.05 -0.40 5.77
N TRP A 543 17.24 -0.25 6.81
CA TRP A 543 17.74 0.00 8.17
C TRP A 543 18.34 -1.25 8.81
N ASP A 544 17.86 -2.44 8.45
CA ASP A 544 18.46 -3.70 8.90
C ASP A 544 19.91 -3.84 8.41
N GLU A 545 20.26 -3.21 7.28
CA GLU A 545 21.62 -3.14 6.75
C GLU A 545 22.58 -2.37 7.67
N ALA A 546 22.05 -1.46 8.50
CA ALA A 546 22.82 -0.59 9.42
C ALA A 546 22.58 -0.91 10.90
N PHE A 547 21.89 -2.02 11.21
CA PHE A 547 21.40 -2.31 12.56
C PHE A 547 21.69 -3.74 13.01
N ASP A 548 22.35 -3.83 14.17
CA ASP A 548 22.40 -5.06 14.97
C ASP A 548 21.79 -4.79 16.37
N PRO A 549 20.72 -5.50 16.76
CA PRO A 549 19.99 -5.18 17.98
C PRO A 549 20.82 -5.38 19.25
N VAL A 550 21.71 -6.39 19.28
CA VAL A 550 22.53 -6.70 20.46
C VAL A 550 23.59 -5.62 20.69
N THR A 551 24.36 -5.31 19.65
CA THR A 551 25.42 -4.30 19.71
C THR A 551 24.85 -2.90 19.94
N THR A 552 23.71 -2.59 19.31
CA THR A 552 23.01 -1.32 19.51
C THR A 552 22.51 -1.19 20.95
N LEU A 553 21.90 -2.24 21.51
CA LEU A 553 21.40 -2.23 22.89
C LEU A 553 22.52 -2.01 23.91
N ASP A 554 23.68 -2.66 23.74
CA ASP A 554 24.85 -2.47 24.61
C ASP A 554 25.32 -1.01 24.61
N ALA A 555 25.46 -0.42 23.41
CA ALA A 555 25.81 0.98 23.27
C ALA A 555 24.77 1.91 23.93
N MET A 556 23.48 1.65 23.71
CA MET A 556 22.40 2.43 24.31
C MET A 556 22.41 2.35 25.84
N ALA A 557 22.65 1.17 26.40
CA ALA A 557 22.71 0.96 27.84
C ALA A 557 23.87 1.71 28.49
N ARG A 558 25.07 1.57 27.91
CA ARG A 558 26.29 2.23 28.42
C ARG A 558 26.22 3.75 28.34
N LEU A 559 25.67 4.27 27.25
CA LEU A 559 25.64 5.70 26.95
C LEU A 559 24.37 6.42 27.42
N ARG A 560 23.43 5.67 28.04
CA ARG A 560 22.12 6.16 28.50
C ARG A 560 21.31 6.83 27.38
N ILE A 561 21.22 6.13 26.25
CA ILE A 561 20.42 6.53 25.08
C ILE A 561 19.03 5.90 25.21
N ASP A 562 17.99 6.71 24.99
CA ASP A 562 16.59 6.31 25.07
C ASP A 562 16.03 5.89 23.70
N ALA A 563 16.54 6.47 22.61
CA ALA A 563 16.20 6.08 21.25
C ALA A 563 17.37 6.19 20.28
N ALA A 564 17.45 5.23 19.36
CA ALA A 564 18.49 5.12 18.34
C ALA A 564 17.98 5.56 16.98
N VAL A 565 18.67 6.53 16.35
CA VAL A 565 18.51 6.87 14.93
C VAL A 565 19.44 5.96 14.14
N ILE A 566 18.87 5.07 13.33
CA ILE A 566 19.63 4.05 12.59
C ILE A 566 20.06 4.59 11.23
N VAL A 567 21.37 4.73 11.03
CA VAL A 567 22.00 5.28 9.82
C VAL A 567 23.28 4.52 9.49
N GLY A 568 23.52 4.25 8.21
CA GLY A 568 24.78 3.67 7.74
C GLY A 568 25.90 4.70 7.61
N ALA A 569 27.16 4.26 7.79
CA ALA A 569 28.35 5.12 7.67
C ALA A 569 28.57 5.74 6.27
N ASP A 570 27.81 5.28 5.28
CA ASP A 570 27.85 5.61 3.85
C ASP A 570 26.60 6.32 3.33
N TRP A 571 25.74 6.79 4.23
CA TRP A 571 24.51 7.48 3.87
C TRP A 571 24.79 8.97 3.67
N ALA A 572 25.65 9.29 2.72
CA ALA A 572 26.12 10.66 2.44
C ALA A 572 25.01 11.60 1.95
N LEU A 573 23.79 11.09 1.73
CA LEU A 573 22.59 11.84 1.34
C LEU A 573 21.48 11.78 2.41
N VAL A 574 21.76 11.28 3.61
CA VAL A 574 20.77 11.28 4.70
C VAL A 574 20.25 12.70 4.91
N ASP A 575 18.94 12.88 4.84
CA ASP A 575 18.32 14.20 4.83
C ASP A 575 18.14 14.74 6.26
N PRO A 576 18.71 15.91 6.61
CA PRO A 576 18.58 16.46 7.96
C PRO A 576 17.14 16.81 8.36
N GLY A 577 16.34 17.27 7.40
CA GLY A 577 14.94 17.62 7.59
C GLY A 577 14.09 16.38 7.89
N LEU A 578 14.19 15.35 7.05
CA LEU A 578 13.49 14.07 7.26
C LEU A 578 13.95 13.40 8.57
N THR A 579 15.25 13.46 8.88
CA THR A 579 15.79 12.96 10.14
C THR A 579 15.17 13.68 11.34
N GLY A 580 15.06 15.01 11.28
CA GLY A 580 14.37 15.80 12.29
C GLY A 580 12.89 15.46 12.42
N GLU A 581 12.19 15.22 11.31
CA GLU A 581 10.77 14.84 11.31
C GLU A 581 10.53 13.47 11.94
N VAL A 582 11.36 12.45 11.66
CA VAL A 582 11.20 11.13 12.32
C VAL A 582 11.51 11.20 13.81
N ILE A 583 12.52 11.98 14.23
CA ILE A 583 12.81 12.21 15.66
C ILE A 583 11.65 12.95 16.33
N GLY A 584 11.13 13.99 15.69
CA GLY A 584 9.95 14.73 16.16
C GLY A 584 8.74 13.81 16.33
N ARG A 585 8.50 12.95 15.34
CA ARG A 585 7.37 12.00 15.35
C ARG A 585 7.45 11.00 16.50
N TYR A 586 8.66 10.55 16.85
CA TYR A 586 8.92 9.73 18.03
C TYR A 586 8.60 10.49 19.32
N ARG A 587 9.09 11.73 19.44
CA ARG A 587 8.94 12.56 20.65
C ARG A 587 7.50 12.95 20.97
N GLU A 588 6.61 12.99 19.97
CA GLU A 588 5.18 13.24 20.16
C GLU A 588 4.51 12.18 21.07
N ASP A 589 4.90 10.90 20.99
CA ASP A 589 4.35 9.83 21.84
C ASP A 589 5.32 8.62 21.90
N PRO A 590 6.43 8.72 22.68
CA PRO A 590 7.49 7.72 22.69
C PRO A 590 7.04 6.32 23.14
N GLU A 591 6.02 6.24 23.99
CA GLU A 591 5.51 4.96 24.54
C GLU A 591 4.76 4.16 23.48
N ARG A 592 3.96 4.83 22.64
CA ARG A 592 3.19 4.17 21.58
C ARG A 592 3.93 4.13 20.23
N ARG A 593 4.87 5.04 19.99
CA ARG A 593 5.60 5.19 18.72
C ARG A 593 7.04 4.70 18.83
N ARG A 594 7.19 3.46 19.29
CA ARG A 594 8.49 2.78 19.49
C ARG A 594 9.31 2.62 18.20
N LEU A 595 8.69 2.74 17.03
CA LEU A 595 9.31 2.79 15.71
C LEU A 595 8.72 3.95 14.90
N THR A 596 9.57 4.84 14.41
CA THR A 596 9.19 5.89 13.44
C THR A 596 10.12 5.87 12.24
N PHE A 597 9.58 6.14 11.05
CA PHE A 597 10.26 5.90 9.78
C PHE A 597 9.60 6.64 8.62
N THR A 598 10.21 6.61 7.44
CA THR A 598 9.63 7.11 6.17
C THR A 598 9.64 6.01 5.11
N GLN A 599 9.08 6.30 3.93
CA GLN A 599 9.19 5.45 2.74
C GLN A 599 10.24 5.98 1.74
N ALA A 600 11.20 6.80 2.21
CA ALA A 600 12.21 7.41 1.35
C ALA A 600 13.10 6.34 0.69
N ALA A 601 13.64 6.67 -0.49
CA ALA A 601 14.59 5.78 -1.16
C ALA A 601 15.82 5.47 -0.26
N PRO A 602 16.48 4.30 -0.44
CA PRO A 602 17.61 3.88 0.39
C PRO A 602 18.69 4.94 0.52
N GLY A 603 19.10 5.25 1.75
CA GLY A 603 20.15 6.23 2.06
C GLY A 603 19.68 7.65 2.40
N LEU A 604 18.39 7.96 2.19
CA LEU A 604 17.87 9.32 2.37
C LEU A 604 17.24 9.59 3.74
N SER A 605 16.77 8.56 4.44
CA SER A 605 16.07 8.72 5.73
C SER A 605 16.40 7.59 6.70
N PRO A 606 16.69 7.90 7.97
CA PRO A 606 16.78 6.91 9.03
C PRO A 606 15.40 6.41 9.46
N CYS A 607 15.42 5.41 10.34
CA CYS A 607 14.34 5.14 11.28
C CYS A 607 14.80 5.44 12.71
N VAL A 608 13.84 5.66 13.61
CA VAL A 608 14.09 5.81 15.05
C VAL A 608 13.50 4.61 15.77
N LEU A 609 14.32 3.96 16.59
CA LEU A 609 13.95 2.83 17.45
C LEU A 609 14.05 3.23 18.91
N ASP A 610 12.95 3.08 19.66
CA ASP A 610 12.96 3.20 21.11
C ASP A 610 13.77 2.07 21.74
N ARG A 611 14.48 2.36 22.83
CA ARG A 611 15.31 1.37 23.55
C ARG A 611 14.53 0.11 23.91
N SER A 612 13.26 0.24 24.33
CA SER A 612 12.43 -0.91 24.68
C SER A 612 12.19 -1.84 23.50
N LEU A 613 12.15 -1.30 22.28
CA LEU A 613 11.99 -2.09 21.05
C LEU A 613 13.30 -2.75 20.64
N VAL A 614 14.42 -2.05 20.78
CA VAL A 614 15.75 -2.64 20.57
C VAL A 614 15.99 -3.81 21.54
N GLU A 615 15.57 -3.67 22.79
CA GLU A 615 15.61 -4.74 23.80
C GLU A 615 14.76 -5.96 23.42
N GLU A 616 13.54 -5.73 22.94
CA GLU A 616 12.65 -6.78 22.44
C GLU A 616 13.29 -7.54 21.27
N LEU A 617 13.83 -6.81 20.28
CA LEU A 617 14.50 -7.41 19.12
C LEU A 617 15.76 -8.18 19.53
N ALA A 618 16.57 -7.63 20.44
CA ALA A 618 17.79 -8.27 20.93
C ALA A 618 17.48 -9.58 21.69
N SER A 619 16.45 -9.57 22.54
CA SER A 619 16.03 -10.74 23.32
C SER A 619 15.56 -11.91 22.45
N SER A 620 15.09 -11.60 21.24
CA SER A 620 14.51 -12.55 20.29
C SER A 620 15.44 -12.90 19.11
N ALA A 621 16.60 -12.22 18.98
CA ALA A 621 17.53 -12.35 17.85
C ALA A 621 18.04 -13.79 17.63
N ASP A 622 18.23 -14.54 18.72
CA ASP A 622 18.71 -15.93 18.68
C ASP A 622 17.62 -16.96 18.35
N ARG A 623 16.33 -16.58 18.40
CA ARG A 623 15.20 -17.54 18.28
C ARG A 623 14.26 -17.24 17.13
N ALA A 624 14.13 -15.98 16.75
CA ALA A 624 13.16 -15.53 15.77
C ALA A 624 13.79 -15.20 14.40
N GLY A 625 15.11 -15.41 14.23
CA GLY A 625 15.83 -15.22 12.98
C GLY A 625 15.48 -13.92 12.26
N GLY A 626 15.00 -14.04 11.02
CA GLY A 626 14.56 -12.92 10.18
C GLY A 626 13.39 -12.10 10.72
N PHE A 627 12.60 -12.63 11.67
CA PHE A 627 11.50 -11.88 12.31
C PHE A 627 11.98 -10.92 13.41
N ALA A 628 13.16 -11.12 14.00
CA ALA A 628 13.77 -10.21 14.98
C ALA A 628 14.53 -9.06 14.30
N THR A 629 13.83 -8.36 13.40
CA THR A 629 14.39 -7.33 12.51
C THR A 629 13.41 -6.17 12.35
N VAL A 630 13.87 -5.02 11.87
CA VAL A 630 12.97 -3.93 11.50
C VAL A 630 12.04 -4.37 10.37
N GLY A 631 12.56 -5.17 9.43
CA GLY A 631 11.77 -5.86 8.42
C GLY A 631 10.66 -6.74 8.98
N GLY A 632 10.90 -7.49 10.06
CA GLY A 632 9.91 -8.32 10.73
C GLY A 632 8.77 -7.53 11.38
N LEU A 633 9.05 -6.30 11.83
CA LEU A 633 8.04 -5.38 12.37
C LEU A 633 7.16 -4.74 11.28
N LEU A 634 7.76 -4.48 10.12
CA LEU A 634 7.10 -3.79 9.00
C LEU A 634 6.48 -4.76 7.98
N GLY A 635 7.01 -5.97 7.89
CA GLY A 635 6.60 -7.04 7.00
C GLY A 635 5.28 -7.68 7.40
N TYR A 636 4.83 -8.64 6.61
CA TYR A 636 3.68 -9.47 6.95
C TYR A 636 4.17 -10.70 7.72
N VAL A 637 3.58 -10.96 8.88
CA VAL A 637 3.86 -12.14 9.72
C VAL A 637 2.56 -12.92 9.87
N PRO A 638 2.44 -14.15 9.33
CA PRO A 638 1.19 -14.91 9.32
C PRO A 638 0.58 -15.15 10.71
N MET A 639 1.43 -15.36 11.72
CA MET A 639 1.01 -15.65 13.08
C MET A 639 0.45 -14.44 13.84
N ALA A 640 0.75 -13.23 13.38
CA ALA A 640 0.33 -11.97 14.00
C ALA A 640 0.08 -10.91 12.93
N PRO A 641 -0.95 -11.10 12.07
CA PRO A 641 -1.21 -10.20 10.96
C PRO A 641 -1.63 -8.83 11.49
N ILE A 642 -0.95 -7.78 11.01
CA ILE A 642 -1.29 -6.38 11.29
C ILE A 642 -1.48 -5.61 9.99
N LEU A 643 -2.36 -4.60 10.04
CA LEU A 643 -2.42 -3.58 9.00
C LEU A 643 -1.03 -2.98 8.76
N ASP A 644 -0.72 -2.72 7.48
CA ASP A 644 0.60 -2.23 7.07
C ASP A 644 0.99 -0.99 7.91
N PRO A 645 2.11 -1.03 8.64
CA PRO A 645 2.55 0.09 9.46
C PRO A 645 2.76 1.39 8.69
N VAL A 646 2.91 1.34 7.36
CA VAL A 646 2.89 2.54 6.49
C VAL A 646 1.61 3.36 6.67
N ALA A 647 0.48 2.75 7.03
CA ALA A 647 -0.77 3.45 7.29
C ALA A 647 -0.86 4.04 8.72
N LYS A 648 0.07 3.69 9.62
CA LYS A 648 0.05 4.08 11.03
C LYS A 648 0.77 5.42 11.29
N PRO A 649 0.48 6.11 12.41
CA PRO A 649 1.08 7.41 12.74
C PRO A 649 2.62 7.41 12.86
N GLY A 650 3.26 6.25 13.08
CA GLY A 650 4.73 6.14 13.12
C GLY A 650 5.41 6.40 11.76
N CYS A 651 4.68 6.28 10.65
CA CYS A 651 5.19 6.57 9.32
C CYS A 651 5.06 8.07 9.01
N VAL A 652 6.19 8.75 8.83
CA VAL A 652 6.26 10.12 8.34
C VAL A 652 6.05 10.10 6.82
N ARG A 653 5.12 10.93 6.34
CA ARG A 653 4.72 10.97 4.93
C ARG A 653 5.75 11.78 4.13
N VAL A 654 6.25 11.17 3.05
CA VAL A 654 7.17 11.81 2.11
C VAL A 654 6.54 11.92 0.72
N GLY A 655 6.91 12.96 -0.02
CA GLY A 655 6.45 13.16 -1.39
C GLY A 655 7.09 12.19 -2.40
N PRO A 656 6.49 12.06 -3.60
CA PRO A 656 7.05 11.24 -4.70
C PRO A 656 8.50 11.59 -5.06
N GLU A 657 8.90 12.85 -4.92
CA GLU A 657 10.25 13.33 -5.20
C GLU A 657 11.34 12.71 -4.32
N VAL A 658 10.97 12.18 -3.15
CA VAL A 658 11.86 11.45 -2.22
C VAL A 658 11.61 9.93 -2.27
N ARG A 659 10.34 9.52 -2.37
CA ARG A 659 9.93 8.11 -2.39
C ARG A 659 10.27 7.42 -3.71
N ASP A 660 10.01 8.08 -4.83
CA ASP A 660 9.98 7.50 -6.18
C ASP A 660 11.27 7.82 -6.96
N ILE A 661 12.39 7.98 -6.25
CA ILE A 661 13.70 8.17 -6.87
C ILE A 661 14.14 6.90 -7.61
N GLY A 662 13.82 5.72 -7.07
CA GLY A 662 14.07 4.44 -7.74
C GLY A 662 15.55 4.03 -7.85
N VAL A 663 16.44 4.71 -7.12
CA VAL A 663 17.87 4.37 -7.04
C VAL A 663 18.33 4.28 -5.59
N ARG A 664 19.33 3.44 -5.32
CA ARG A 664 20.04 3.40 -4.04
C ARG A 664 20.99 4.58 -3.87
N ALA A 665 20.64 5.51 -2.99
CA ALA A 665 21.42 6.70 -2.67
C ALA A 665 22.39 6.46 -1.48
N ILE A 666 23.16 5.36 -1.55
CA ILE A 666 24.15 4.97 -0.53
C ILE A 666 25.51 4.81 -1.21
N ALA A 667 26.56 5.39 -0.63
CA ALA A 667 27.93 5.36 -1.17
C ALA A 667 28.68 4.06 -0.77
N ASP A 668 28.05 2.90 -0.98
CA ASP A 668 28.56 1.58 -0.59
C ASP A 668 29.31 0.83 -1.71
N SER A 669 29.58 1.51 -2.82
CA SER A 669 30.45 1.06 -3.91
C SER A 669 31.05 2.26 -4.63
N GLU A 670 32.16 2.07 -5.36
CA GLU A 670 32.81 3.16 -6.11
C GLU A 670 31.86 3.82 -7.12
N LEU A 671 31.05 3.01 -7.83
CA LEU A 671 30.09 3.54 -8.81
C LEU A 671 28.99 4.38 -8.14
N ARG A 672 28.51 3.97 -6.97
CA ARG A 672 27.49 4.71 -6.23
C ARG A 672 28.05 5.96 -5.57
N ALA A 673 29.27 5.91 -5.05
CA ALA A 673 30.00 7.09 -4.58
C ALA A 673 30.16 8.11 -5.73
N GLU A 674 30.55 7.66 -6.92
CA GLU A 674 30.63 8.52 -8.11
C GLU A 674 29.27 9.10 -8.51
N MET A 675 28.21 8.28 -8.50
CA MET A 675 26.84 8.74 -8.80
C MET A 675 26.42 9.88 -7.86
N ILE A 676 26.66 9.72 -6.56
CA ILE A 676 26.31 10.70 -5.53
C ILE A 676 27.16 11.96 -5.68
N ALA A 677 28.47 11.83 -5.89
CA ALA A 677 29.37 12.97 -6.10
C ALA A 677 28.96 13.81 -7.33
N ARG A 678 28.64 13.14 -8.45
CA ARG A 678 28.14 13.83 -9.67
C ARG A 678 26.79 14.50 -9.44
N ALA A 679 25.92 13.90 -8.63
CA ALA A 679 24.63 14.50 -8.29
C ALA A 679 24.79 15.79 -7.48
N TYR A 680 25.69 15.81 -6.48
CA TYR A 680 26.04 17.04 -5.75
C TYR A 680 26.60 18.12 -6.68
N ALA A 681 27.55 17.74 -7.54
CA ALA A 681 28.18 18.68 -8.48
C ALA A 681 27.19 19.30 -9.48
N SER A 682 26.17 18.54 -9.91
CA SER A 682 25.20 18.99 -10.93
C SER A 682 23.95 19.65 -10.34
N GLY A 683 23.58 19.31 -9.11
CA GLY A 683 22.32 19.72 -8.47
C GLY A 683 22.33 21.08 -7.76
N GLY A 684 23.39 21.88 -7.91
CA GLY A 684 23.52 23.16 -7.20
C GLY A 684 23.94 23.03 -5.72
N GLY A 685 24.40 21.84 -5.30
CA GLY A 685 24.92 21.57 -3.96
C GLY A 685 26.41 21.82 -3.79
N ALA A 686 27.03 22.58 -4.69
CA ALA A 686 28.49 22.80 -4.71
C ALA A 686 28.97 23.80 -3.64
N ASP A 687 28.06 24.60 -3.06
CA ASP A 687 28.39 25.64 -2.07
C ASP A 687 27.91 25.28 -0.64
N ASP A 688 27.04 24.27 -0.48
CA ASP A 688 26.56 23.74 0.81
C ASP A 688 25.99 22.31 0.67
N ALA A 689 26.86 21.31 0.47
CA ALA A 689 26.45 19.91 0.32
C ALA A 689 25.78 19.34 1.57
N ALA A 690 26.05 19.91 2.74
CA ALA A 690 25.49 19.44 4.01
C ALA A 690 24.02 19.90 4.19
N GLY A 691 23.64 21.05 3.65
CA GLY A 691 22.27 21.60 3.72
C GLY A 691 21.30 21.17 2.61
N VAL A 692 21.78 20.52 1.53
CA VAL A 692 20.92 20.14 0.39
C VAL A 692 19.85 19.12 0.79
N SER A 693 18.59 19.35 0.40
CA SER A 693 17.50 18.41 0.64
C SER A 693 17.47 17.26 -0.38
N ALA A 694 17.04 16.08 0.06
CA ALA A 694 16.89 14.89 -0.79
C ALA A 694 15.92 15.14 -1.96
N ALA A 695 14.85 15.90 -1.72
CA ALA A 695 13.87 16.27 -2.74
C ALA A 695 14.51 17.04 -3.93
N SER A 696 15.49 17.91 -3.65
CA SER A 696 16.15 18.70 -4.69
C SER A 696 17.10 17.88 -5.57
N LEU A 697 17.69 16.81 -5.03
CA LEU A 697 18.64 15.95 -5.75
C LEU A 697 17.98 14.77 -6.46
N GLY A 698 16.74 14.42 -6.15
CA GLY A 698 16.08 13.21 -6.65
C GLY A 698 16.06 13.08 -8.18
N ALA A 699 15.78 14.17 -8.90
CA ALA A 699 15.80 14.18 -10.36
C ALA A 699 17.21 14.02 -10.93
N THR A 700 18.19 14.70 -10.34
CA THR A 700 19.61 14.62 -10.72
C THR A 700 20.18 13.24 -10.49
N LEU A 701 19.87 12.61 -9.34
CA LEU A 701 20.26 11.23 -9.04
C LEU A 701 19.77 10.25 -10.10
N ARG A 702 18.50 10.36 -10.53
CA ARG A 702 17.95 9.53 -11.61
C ARG A 702 18.70 9.75 -12.93
N SER A 703 18.96 11.01 -13.30
CA SER A 703 19.69 11.33 -14.52
C SER A 703 21.10 10.75 -14.52
N VAL A 704 21.86 10.96 -13.44
CA VAL A 704 23.23 10.46 -13.30
C VAL A 704 23.26 8.93 -13.27
N ALA A 705 22.33 8.30 -12.56
CA ALA A 705 22.19 6.84 -12.55
C ALA A 705 21.97 6.30 -13.96
N MET A 706 21.15 6.99 -14.76
CA MET A 706 20.98 6.62 -16.17
C MET A 706 22.30 6.70 -16.92
N ASP A 707 23.02 7.81 -16.84
CA ASP A 707 24.29 7.99 -17.55
C ASP A 707 25.32 6.90 -17.19
N LEU A 708 25.40 6.54 -15.92
CA LEU A 708 26.33 5.53 -15.41
C LEU A 708 25.87 4.09 -15.68
N ALA A 709 24.61 3.85 -16.01
CA ALA A 709 24.08 2.50 -16.11
C ALA A 709 24.84 1.62 -17.12
N SER A 710 25.36 2.19 -18.21
CA SER A 710 26.09 1.42 -19.23
C SER A 710 27.40 0.78 -18.75
N ARG A 711 27.90 1.13 -17.54
CA ARG A 711 29.14 0.57 -16.96
C ARG A 711 29.03 -0.89 -16.54
N GLY A 712 27.83 -1.39 -16.28
CA GLY A 712 27.59 -2.81 -15.98
C GLY A 712 26.25 -3.02 -15.26
N PRO A 713 25.61 -4.18 -15.40
CA PRO A 713 24.37 -4.49 -14.70
C PRO A 713 24.65 -4.72 -13.21
N SER A 714 23.74 -4.31 -12.32
CA SER A 714 23.83 -4.66 -10.89
C SER A 714 23.17 -6.02 -10.59
N HIS A 715 22.44 -6.59 -11.54
CA HIS A 715 21.88 -7.93 -11.43
C HIS A 715 22.01 -8.68 -12.76
N LEU A 716 22.79 -9.76 -12.75
CA LEU A 716 22.93 -10.68 -13.88
C LEU A 716 22.07 -11.93 -13.64
N LEU A 717 21.14 -12.20 -14.56
CA LEU A 717 20.42 -13.48 -14.65
C LEU A 717 21.09 -14.34 -15.72
N LEU A 718 21.72 -15.44 -15.30
CA LEU A 718 22.48 -16.34 -16.16
C LEU A 718 21.77 -17.69 -16.29
N GLU A 719 21.37 -18.04 -17.51
CA GLU A 719 20.84 -19.35 -17.84
C GLU A 719 21.98 -20.29 -18.24
N LEU A 720 22.23 -21.36 -17.47
CA LEU A 720 23.30 -22.33 -17.79
C LEU A 720 22.89 -23.38 -18.82
N CYS A 721 21.61 -23.74 -18.85
CA CYS A 721 21.05 -24.67 -19.81
C CYS A 721 19.53 -24.42 -19.95
N SER A 722 18.95 -24.88 -21.05
CA SER A 722 17.49 -24.88 -21.23
C SER A 722 16.81 -26.17 -20.76
N GLY A 723 17.59 -27.18 -20.35
CA GLY A 723 17.07 -28.45 -19.83
C GLY A 723 16.34 -28.26 -18.50
N ARG A 724 15.15 -28.86 -18.39
CA ARG A 724 14.31 -28.85 -17.18
C ARG A 724 13.60 -30.19 -17.01
N ARG A 725 13.45 -30.67 -15.77
CA ARG A 725 12.71 -31.91 -15.47
C ARG A 725 11.20 -31.69 -15.44
N THR A 726 10.76 -30.51 -14.98
CA THR A 726 9.34 -30.15 -15.01
C THR A 726 8.92 -29.76 -16.43
N GLY A 727 7.78 -30.29 -16.88
CA GLY A 727 7.28 -30.21 -18.27
C GLY A 727 5.81 -29.80 -18.41
N GLY A 728 5.14 -29.47 -17.30
CA GLY A 728 3.71 -29.13 -17.25
C GLY A 728 3.37 -27.72 -17.73
N GLN A 729 2.34 -27.10 -17.13
CA GLN A 729 1.98 -25.71 -17.45
C GLN A 729 3.15 -24.73 -17.26
N LEU A 730 4.06 -24.99 -16.32
CA LEU A 730 5.28 -24.20 -16.14
C LEU A 730 6.15 -24.16 -17.40
N ALA A 731 6.40 -25.32 -18.02
CA ALA A 731 7.19 -25.38 -19.24
C ALA A 731 6.50 -24.66 -20.40
N GLN A 732 5.17 -24.74 -20.49
CA GLN A 732 4.39 -24.00 -21.47
C GLN A 732 4.50 -22.48 -21.26
N LEU A 733 4.47 -22.03 -20.01
CA LEU A 733 4.63 -20.62 -19.62
C LEU A 733 5.99 -20.06 -20.03
N PHE A 734 7.07 -20.84 -19.87
CA PHE A 734 8.42 -20.43 -20.27
C PHE A 734 8.65 -20.50 -21.77
N ALA A 735 8.22 -21.58 -22.43
CA ALA A 735 8.47 -21.80 -23.86
C ALA A 735 7.65 -20.87 -24.75
N GLY A 736 6.36 -20.69 -24.44
CA GLY A 736 5.43 -19.95 -25.30
C GLY A 736 5.29 -20.52 -26.72
N THR A 737 5.74 -21.76 -26.93
CA THR A 737 5.65 -22.56 -28.15
C THR A 737 5.26 -23.99 -27.77
N LYS A 738 4.55 -24.72 -28.65
CA LYS A 738 4.19 -26.13 -28.39
C LYS A 738 5.41 -27.06 -28.28
N ARG A 739 6.57 -26.64 -28.81
CA ARG A 739 7.89 -27.27 -28.63
C ARG A 739 8.65 -26.48 -27.57
N GLY A 740 9.28 -27.16 -26.60
CA GLY A 740 10.06 -26.52 -25.55
C GLY A 740 11.23 -25.67 -26.09
N ILE A 741 11.92 -24.97 -25.20
CA ILE A 741 13.13 -24.21 -25.55
C ILE A 741 14.33 -25.16 -25.49
N GLU A 742 14.98 -25.38 -26.63
CA GLU A 742 16.23 -26.15 -26.70
C GLU A 742 17.38 -25.23 -27.12
N ARG A 743 18.38 -25.12 -26.26
CA ARG A 743 19.60 -24.33 -26.47
C ARG A 743 20.81 -25.15 -26.04
N GLN A 744 21.95 -24.83 -26.63
CA GLN A 744 23.22 -25.39 -26.18
C GLN A 744 23.46 -24.98 -24.71
N PRO A 745 23.86 -25.90 -23.82
CA PRO A 745 24.34 -25.56 -22.50
C PRO A 745 25.57 -24.65 -22.58
N MET A 746 25.65 -23.67 -21.69
CA MET A 746 26.75 -22.72 -21.63
C MET A 746 28.04 -23.43 -21.21
N ALA A 747 29.17 -23.15 -21.85
CA ALA A 747 30.44 -23.70 -21.38
C ALA A 747 30.81 -23.10 -20.01
N VAL A 748 31.38 -23.91 -19.12
CA VAL A 748 31.79 -23.45 -17.77
C VAL A 748 32.75 -22.27 -17.85
N ALA A 749 33.72 -22.33 -18.77
CA ALA A 749 34.68 -21.25 -18.98
C ALA A 749 34.00 -19.93 -19.38
N ASP A 750 32.94 -19.99 -20.20
CA ASP A 750 32.18 -18.80 -20.57
C ASP A 750 31.40 -18.25 -19.38
N ALA A 751 30.73 -19.12 -18.62
CA ALA A 751 29.98 -18.72 -17.41
C ALA A 751 30.89 -18.04 -16.38
N VAL A 752 32.05 -18.65 -16.09
CA VAL A 752 33.05 -18.10 -15.16
C VAL A 752 33.62 -16.78 -15.69
N SER A 753 33.97 -16.70 -16.98
CA SER A 753 34.46 -15.47 -17.60
C SER A 753 33.45 -14.31 -17.50
N LEU A 754 32.16 -14.59 -17.71
CA LEU A 754 31.11 -13.58 -17.54
C LEU A 754 30.99 -13.11 -16.09
N ILE A 755 31.12 -14.02 -15.12
CA ILE A 755 31.11 -13.70 -13.68
C ILE A 755 32.31 -12.84 -13.28
N GLU A 756 33.51 -13.18 -13.75
CA GLU A 756 34.73 -12.42 -13.47
C GLU A 756 34.63 -11.00 -14.05
N GLN A 757 34.17 -10.87 -15.31
CA GLN A 757 33.92 -9.58 -15.95
C GLN A 757 32.87 -8.76 -15.18
N LEU A 758 31.83 -9.41 -14.62
CA LEU A 758 30.84 -8.73 -13.80
C LEU A 758 31.46 -8.21 -12.50
N ALA A 759 32.21 -9.05 -11.79
CA ALA A 759 32.85 -8.69 -10.53
C ALA A 759 33.86 -7.55 -10.70
N GLU A 760 34.61 -7.53 -11.81
CA GLU A 760 35.52 -6.44 -12.15
C GLU A 760 34.77 -5.13 -12.46
N ALA A 761 33.71 -5.19 -13.26
CA ALA A 761 32.97 -4.00 -13.69
C ALA A 761 32.02 -3.44 -12.61
N ARG A 762 31.43 -4.33 -11.80
CA ARG A 762 30.39 -4.07 -10.79
C ARG A 762 30.55 -5.01 -9.58
N PRO A 763 31.51 -4.74 -8.67
CA PRO A 763 31.70 -5.55 -7.45
C PRO A 763 30.49 -5.57 -6.50
N ASP A 764 29.55 -4.64 -6.69
CA ASP A 764 28.30 -4.53 -5.94
C ASP A 764 27.12 -5.26 -6.60
N ALA A 765 27.38 -6.06 -7.65
CA ALA A 765 26.36 -6.80 -8.36
C ALA A 765 25.95 -8.12 -7.67
N ALA A 766 24.80 -8.63 -8.08
CA ALA A 766 24.31 -9.96 -7.71
C ALA A 766 24.09 -10.83 -8.95
N VAL A 767 24.18 -12.15 -8.78
CA VAL A 767 23.99 -13.14 -9.85
C VAL A 767 22.85 -14.08 -9.49
N THR A 768 21.89 -14.24 -10.41
CA THR A 768 20.92 -15.33 -10.37
C THR A 768 21.29 -16.38 -11.40
N LEU A 769 21.57 -17.61 -10.97
CA LEU A 769 21.58 -18.78 -11.83
C LEU A 769 20.16 -19.30 -11.96
N GLY A 770 19.59 -19.18 -13.16
CA GLY A 770 18.20 -19.57 -13.42
C GLY A 770 17.74 -19.14 -14.82
N GLY A 771 16.67 -19.73 -15.31
CA GLY A 771 16.24 -19.49 -16.69
C GLY A 771 15.03 -20.33 -17.08
N ALA A 772 14.92 -20.63 -18.37
CA ALA A 772 13.96 -21.57 -18.90
C ALA A 772 14.27 -22.99 -18.43
N GLY A 773 15.56 -23.33 -18.30
CA GLY A 773 16.02 -24.58 -17.69
C GLY A 773 16.19 -24.49 -16.17
N ASP A 774 16.46 -25.65 -15.57
CA ASP A 774 16.89 -25.78 -14.18
C ASP A 774 18.43 -25.80 -14.13
N PRO A 775 19.10 -24.86 -13.44
CA PRO A 775 20.56 -24.81 -13.38
C PRO A 775 21.19 -26.10 -12.85
N LEU A 776 20.49 -26.89 -12.02
CA LEU A 776 21.02 -28.14 -11.49
C LEU A 776 21.19 -29.24 -12.55
N MET A 777 20.61 -29.06 -13.74
CA MET A 777 20.83 -29.96 -14.87
C MET A 777 22.14 -29.68 -15.62
N HIS A 778 22.82 -28.58 -15.31
CA HIS A 778 24.13 -28.28 -15.86
C HIS A 778 25.21 -29.04 -15.09
N GLY A 779 26.03 -29.85 -15.77
CA GLY A 779 26.99 -30.77 -15.13
C GLY A 779 28.02 -30.13 -14.18
N ALA A 780 28.24 -28.82 -14.31
CA ALA A 780 29.21 -28.05 -13.52
C ALA A 780 28.59 -26.83 -12.83
N TRP A 781 27.29 -26.87 -12.49
CA TRP A 781 26.63 -25.74 -11.80
C TRP A 781 27.33 -25.33 -10.50
N ARG A 782 27.90 -26.29 -9.74
CA ARG A 782 28.62 -26.03 -8.49
C ARG A 782 29.85 -25.15 -8.69
N GLU A 783 30.60 -25.40 -9.76
CA GLU A 783 31.80 -24.62 -10.11
C GLU A 783 31.41 -23.17 -10.43
N VAL A 784 30.29 -22.96 -11.12
CA VAL A 784 29.79 -21.62 -11.45
C VAL A 784 29.31 -20.87 -10.21
N VAL A 785 28.61 -21.54 -9.28
CA VAL A 785 28.20 -20.93 -7.99
C VAL A 785 29.43 -20.54 -7.18
N ALA A 786 30.41 -21.45 -7.06
CA ALA A 786 31.66 -21.20 -6.34
C ALA A 786 32.42 -20.02 -6.95
N ALA A 787 32.57 -19.97 -8.28
CA ALA A 787 33.24 -18.86 -8.96
C ALA A 787 32.58 -17.50 -8.67
N ALA A 788 31.24 -17.43 -8.67
CA ALA A 788 30.54 -16.18 -8.33
C ALA A 788 30.70 -15.79 -6.84
N SER A 789 30.63 -16.78 -5.94
CA SER A 789 30.81 -16.56 -4.50
C SER A 789 32.24 -16.12 -4.17
N ASP A 790 33.24 -16.76 -4.76
CA ASP A 790 34.68 -16.47 -4.59
C ASP A 790 35.05 -15.09 -5.18
N ALA A 791 34.34 -14.68 -6.25
CA ALA A 791 34.43 -13.32 -6.78
C ALA A 791 33.76 -12.26 -5.88
N GLY A 792 33.15 -12.67 -4.77
CA GLY A 792 32.51 -11.78 -3.79
C GLY A 792 31.09 -11.35 -4.16
N LEU A 793 30.48 -11.94 -5.18
CA LEU A 793 29.12 -11.60 -5.62
C LEU A 793 28.07 -12.35 -4.80
N MET A 794 26.92 -11.73 -4.58
CA MET A 794 25.78 -12.43 -3.97
C MET A 794 25.15 -13.39 -4.99
N VAL A 795 25.08 -14.68 -4.65
CA VAL A 795 24.58 -15.72 -5.56
C VAL A 795 23.19 -16.20 -5.15
N HIS A 796 22.30 -16.22 -6.13
CA HIS A 796 20.97 -16.79 -6.05
C HIS A 796 20.83 -17.94 -7.04
N VAL A 797 20.39 -19.11 -6.58
CA VAL A 797 20.08 -20.27 -7.43
C VAL A 797 18.57 -20.47 -7.45
N ARG A 798 17.94 -20.47 -8.63
CA ARG A 798 16.51 -20.76 -8.81
C ARG A 798 16.33 -22.10 -9.52
N THR A 799 15.76 -23.07 -8.82
CA THR A 799 15.71 -24.48 -9.25
C THR A 799 14.32 -25.11 -9.03
N ASP A 800 14.02 -26.20 -9.74
CA ASP A 800 12.87 -27.06 -9.44
C ASP A 800 13.13 -27.98 -8.23
N LEU A 801 14.40 -28.10 -7.80
CA LEU A 801 14.87 -28.99 -6.72
C LEU A 801 14.42 -30.45 -6.89
N GLN A 802 14.20 -30.86 -8.14
CA GLN A 802 13.89 -32.24 -8.53
C GLN A 802 15.18 -33.05 -8.72
N CYS A 803 15.95 -33.19 -7.63
CA CYS A 803 17.21 -33.91 -7.56
C CYS A 803 17.22 -34.90 -6.38
N ASP A 804 18.31 -35.66 -6.24
CA ASP A 804 18.57 -36.45 -5.04
C ASP A 804 18.89 -35.56 -3.82
N ARG A 805 18.87 -36.15 -2.63
CA ARG A 805 19.08 -35.44 -1.36
C ARG A 805 20.49 -34.85 -1.24
N GLU A 806 21.52 -35.54 -1.73
CA GLU A 806 22.90 -35.07 -1.65
C GLU A 806 23.09 -33.79 -2.48
N THR A 807 22.57 -33.79 -3.71
CA THR A 807 22.55 -32.61 -4.57
C THR A 807 21.79 -31.45 -3.91
N ALA A 808 20.61 -31.70 -3.33
CA ALA A 808 19.84 -30.67 -2.63
C ALA A 808 20.63 -30.07 -1.45
N MET A 809 21.25 -30.91 -0.61
CA MET A 809 22.05 -30.46 0.53
C MET A 809 23.27 -29.65 0.11
N SER A 810 23.91 -29.99 -1.02
CA SER A 810 25.08 -29.26 -1.52
C SER A 810 24.81 -27.80 -1.86
N LEU A 811 23.55 -27.39 -2.05
CA LEU A 811 23.20 -25.98 -2.27
C LEU A 811 23.39 -25.11 -1.02
N LEU A 812 23.32 -25.68 0.18
CA LEU A 812 23.57 -24.95 1.43
C LEU A 812 25.06 -24.67 1.66
N GLU A 813 25.92 -25.55 1.14
CA GLU A 813 27.37 -25.49 1.31
C GLU A 813 28.09 -24.87 0.10
N GLY A 814 27.40 -24.83 -1.05
CA GLY A 814 28.00 -24.49 -2.35
C GLY A 814 28.21 -23.00 -2.62
N GLY A 815 28.06 -22.11 -1.64
CA GLY A 815 28.32 -20.67 -1.78
C GLY A 815 27.13 -19.81 -2.22
N ALA A 816 25.92 -20.39 -2.34
CA ALA A 816 24.70 -19.64 -2.61
C ALA A 816 24.20 -18.91 -1.35
N GLY A 817 23.88 -17.62 -1.47
CA GLY A 817 23.23 -16.86 -0.39
C GLY A 817 21.71 -17.00 -0.40
N VAL A 818 21.12 -17.30 -1.57
CA VAL A 818 19.69 -17.52 -1.75
C VAL A 818 19.45 -18.73 -2.65
N VAL A 819 18.51 -19.60 -2.27
CA VAL A 819 18.02 -20.71 -3.07
C VAL A 819 16.51 -20.58 -3.21
N SER A 820 16.05 -20.21 -4.40
CA SER A 820 14.63 -20.25 -4.74
C SER A 820 14.23 -21.63 -5.24
N VAL A 821 13.10 -22.12 -4.75
CA VAL A 821 12.52 -23.40 -5.17
C VAL A 821 11.19 -23.12 -5.88
N ASP A 822 11.13 -23.42 -7.18
CA ASP A 822 9.90 -23.41 -7.96
C ASP A 822 9.02 -24.60 -7.50
N LEU A 823 8.35 -24.43 -6.36
CA LEU A 823 7.49 -25.45 -5.76
C LEU A 823 6.09 -25.49 -6.42
N LEU A 824 5.66 -24.37 -7.00
CA LEU A 824 4.51 -24.22 -7.92
C LEU A 824 3.11 -24.47 -7.38
N ALA A 825 2.96 -25.27 -6.33
CA ALA A 825 1.69 -25.68 -5.75
C ALA A 825 1.85 -26.07 -4.27
N ASP A 826 0.74 -26.11 -3.55
CA ASP A 826 0.66 -26.62 -2.17
C ASP A 826 0.20 -28.08 -2.12
N THR A 827 -0.45 -28.56 -3.18
CA THR A 827 -1.00 -29.91 -3.29
C THR A 827 -0.30 -30.74 -4.37
N ALA A 828 -0.28 -32.07 -4.20
CA ALA A 828 0.28 -32.98 -5.21
C ALA A 828 -0.46 -32.91 -6.55
N GLU A 829 -1.76 -32.61 -6.52
CA GLU A 829 -2.57 -32.46 -7.74
C GLU A 829 -2.23 -31.16 -8.47
N GLY A 830 -2.17 -30.04 -7.74
CA GLY A 830 -1.71 -28.75 -8.29
C GLY A 830 -0.32 -28.88 -8.88
N TYR A 831 0.60 -29.55 -8.17
CA TYR A 831 1.95 -29.81 -8.63
C TYR A 831 1.96 -30.64 -9.91
N ARG A 832 1.16 -31.71 -10.00
CA ARG A 832 1.08 -32.54 -11.21
C ARG A 832 0.67 -31.72 -12.43
N THR A 833 -0.27 -30.80 -12.29
CA THR A 833 -0.68 -29.89 -13.38
C THR A 833 0.41 -28.89 -13.74
N MET A 834 0.98 -28.22 -12.74
CA MET A 834 1.94 -27.13 -12.95
C MET A 834 3.30 -27.65 -13.42
N ALA A 835 3.84 -28.65 -12.73
CA ALA A 835 5.14 -29.27 -13.01
C ALA A 835 5.08 -30.35 -14.10
N GLY A 836 3.91 -30.93 -14.37
CA GLY A 836 3.76 -32.03 -15.34
C GLY A 836 4.28 -33.38 -14.85
N MET A 837 4.47 -33.55 -13.54
CA MET A 837 5.00 -34.77 -12.95
C MET A 837 4.41 -35.02 -11.55
N SER A 838 4.34 -36.28 -11.12
CA SER A 838 3.73 -36.65 -9.83
C SER A 838 4.69 -36.66 -8.64
N SER A 839 5.97 -36.32 -8.82
CA SER A 839 7.02 -36.35 -7.78
C SER A 839 7.02 -35.13 -6.85
N PHE A 840 5.84 -34.72 -6.38
CA PHE A 840 5.71 -33.58 -5.46
C PHE A 840 6.41 -33.83 -4.11
N ASP A 841 6.32 -35.06 -3.59
CA ASP A 841 6.94 -35.41 -2.31
C ASP A 841 8.47 -35.24 -2.37
N ASN A 842 9.12 -35.57 -3.49
CA ASN A 842 10.58 -35.43 -3.64
C ASN A 842 11.06 -33.99 -3.42
N VAL A 843 10.48 -33.02 -4.13
CA VAL A 843 10.85 -31.60 -4.00
C VAL A 843 10.52 -31.07 -2.60
N ARG A 844 9.35 -31.43 -2.06
CA ARG A 844 8.92 -31.00 -0.73
C ARG A 844 9.84 -31.54 0.37
N GLU A 845 10.16 -32.83 0.34
CA GLU A 845 11.03 -33.48 1.32
C GLU A 845 12.46 -32.94 1.26
N ASN A 846 12.98 -32.67 0.06
CA ASN A 846 14.28 -32.01 -0.10
C ASN A 846 14.28 -30.61 0.52
N LEU A 847 13.27 -29.79 0.22
CA LEU A 847 13.15 -28.45 0.79
C LEU A 847 13.02 -28.47 2.32
N VAL A 848 12.18 -29.37 2.87
CA VAL A 848 12.04 -29.53 4.33
C VAL A 848 13.36 -29.93 4.97
N ALA A 849 14.08 -30.88 4.39
CA ALA A 849 15.37 -31.30 4.94
C ALA A 849 16.44 -30.22 4.87
N MET A 850 16.45 -29.41 3.81
CA MET A 850 17.34 -28.25 3.74
C MET A 850 16.99 -27.22 4.83
N LEU A 851 15.70 -27.00 5.10
CA LEU A 851 15.26 -26.12 6.20
C LEU A 851 15.68 -26.66 7.58
N GLU A 852 15.56 -27.96 7.81
CA GLU A 852 15.99 -28.62 9.04
C GLU A 852 17.51 -28.53 9.23
N ALA A 853 18.30 -28.79 8.19
CA ALA A 853 19.75 -28.71 8.23
C ALA A 853 20.25 -27.28 8.46
N ARG A 854 19.63 -26.30 7.78
CA ARG A 854 19.88 -24.87 8.02
C ARG A 854 19.57 -24.52 9.48
N SER A 855 18.43 -24.96 9.99
CA SER A 855 18.02 -24.66 11.38
C SER A 855 18.94 -25.32 12.41
N GLY A 856 19.44 -26.52 12.14
CA GLY A 856 20.44 -27.19 12.98
C GLY A 856 21.78 -26.46 13.03
N THR A 857 22.14 -25.74 11.97
CA THR A 857 23.37 -24.95 11.87
C THR A 857 23.22 -23.56 12.50
N ASP A 858 22.15 -22.85 12.15
CA ASP A 858 21.92 -21.46 12.57
C ASP A 858 21.27 -21.37 13.97
N GLY A 859 20.66 -22.45 14.47
CA GLY A 859 20.08 -22.52 15.82
C GLY A 859 18.90 -21.56 16.05
N GLY A 860 18.20 -21.14 14.99
CA GLY A 860 17.10 -20.16 15.06
C GLY A 860 17.53 -18.69 14.88
N ARG A 861 18.82 -18.44 14.63
CA ARG A 861 19.39 -17.12 14.29
C ARG A 861 19.06 -16.72 12.84
N MET A 862 19.55 -15.55 12.45
CA MET A 862 19.48 -15.05 11.08
C MET A 862 19.99 -16.12 10.08
N PRO A 863 19.19 -16.51 9.06
CA PRO A 863 19.60 -17.48 8.06
C PRO A 863 20.90 -17.09 7.36
N SER A 864 21.84 -18.03 7.29
CA SER A 864 23.05 -17.91 6.48
C SER A 864 22.77 -18.11 4.98
N VAL A 865 21.84 -19.00 4.65
CA VAL A 865 21.29 -19.22 3.30
C VAL A 865 19.77 -19.10 3.34
N TRP A 866 19.21 -18.28 2.45
CA TRP A 866 17.77 -18.10 2.36
C TRP A 866 17.14 -19.12 1.42
N LEU A 867 16.19 -19.91 1.93
CA LEU A 867 15.38 -20.82 1.13
C LEU A 867 14.05 -20.13 0.82
N VAL A 868 13.71 -19.98 -0.46
CA VAL A 868 12.55 -19.19 -0.92
C VAL A 868 11.63 -20.06 -1.77
N PRO A 869 10.59 -20.68 -1.17
CA PRO A 869 9.57 -21.40 -1.93
C PRO A 869 8.74 -20.42 -2.77
N ARG A 870 8.44 -20.81 -4.01
CA ARG A 870 7.75 -19.95 -4.98
C ARG A 870 6.52 -20.63 -5.56
N ILE A 871 5.45 -19.85 -5.69
CA ILE A 871 4.20 -20.22 -6.37
C ILE A 871 3.87 -19.17 -7.42
N THR A 872 3.40 -19.57 -8.60
CA THR A 872 2.97 -18.61 -9.64
C THR A 872 1.47 -18.40 -9.55
N ARG A 873 1.00 -17.15 -9.40
CA ARG A 873 -0.43 -16.85 -9.31
C ARG A 873 -1.13 -17.13 -10.64
N CYS A 874 -1.92 -18.20 -10.71
CA CYS A 874 -2.72 -18.58 -11.89
C CYS A 874 -4.01 -19.30 -11.47
N ASP A 875 -4.96 -19.49 -12.39
CA ASP A 875 -6.26 -20.15 -12.09
C ASP A 875 -6.10 -21.50 -11.39
N ARG A 876 -5.08 -22.29 -11.76
CA ARG A 876 -4.92 -23.66 -11.22
C ARG A 876 -4.62 -23.67 -9.73
N VAL A 877 -3.73 -22.81 -9.26
CA VAL A 877 -3.18 -22.88 -7.88
C VAL A 877 -3.61 -21.70 -7.01
N TYR A 878 -4.53 -20.86 -7.51
CA TYR A 878 -5.01 -19.69 -6.79
C TYR A 878 -5.57 -20.02 -5.40
N GLU A 879 -6.42 -21.06 -5.28
CA GLU A 879 -7.00 -21.48 -4.00
C GLU A 879 -5.95 -22.07 -3.03
N GLU A 880 -4.75 -22.39 -3.51
CA GLU A 880 -3.63 -22.92 -2.73
C GLU A 880 -2.70 -21.81 -2.21
N ILE A 881 -2.84 -20.56 -2.68
CA ILE A 881 -1.92 -19.46 -2.35
C ILE A 881 -1.88 -19.18 -0.85
N GLU A 882 -3.03 -19.16 -0.17
CA GLU A 882 -3.06 -18.86 1.26
C GLU A 882 -2.28 -19.89 2.06
N THR A 883 -2.62 -21.17 1.89
CA THR A 883 -2.02 -22.26 2.64
C THR A 883 -0.54 -22.41 2.31
N PHE A 884 -0.16 -22.19 1.05
CA PHE A 884 1.23 -22.15 0.61
C PHE A 884 1.98 -21.00 1.27
N TYR A 885 1.48 -19.77 1.09
CA TYR A 885 2.20 -18.55 1.45
C TYR A 885 2.42 -18.46 2.96
N ASP A 886 1.38 -18.71 3.77
CA ASP A 886 1.49 -18.68 5.22
C ASP A 886 2.43 -19.76 5.75
N ARG A 887 2.30 -21.01 5.25
CA ARG A 887 3.14 -22.13 5.70
C ARG A 887 4.61 -21.88 5.43
N TRP A 888 4.95 -21.53 4.19
CA TRP A 888 6.34 -21.35 3.80
C TRP A 888 6.92 -20.06 4.37
N LEU A 889 6.14 -18.99 4.52
CA LEU A 889 6.63 -17.79 5.20
C LEU A 889 6.91 -18.06 6.68
N ALA A 890 6.09 -18.86 7.37
CA ALA A 890 6.33 -19.24 8.76
C ALA A 890 7.55 -20.18 8.91
N MET A 891 7.70 -21.17 8.02
CA MET A 891 8.78 -22.17 8.12
C MET A 891 10.12 -21.67 7.57
N ALA A 892 10.12 -21.05 6.39
CA ALA A 892 11.33 -20.63 5.69
C ALA A 892 11.75 -19.19 6.00
N GLN A 893 10.84 -18.39 6.59
CA GLN A 893 10.98 -16.93 6.78
C GLN A 893 11.04 -16.14 5.47
N ALA A 894 10.76 -16.80 4.34
CA ALA A 894 10.72 -16.23 3.01
C ALA A 894 9.77 -17.04 2.12
N CYS A 895 9.04 -16.35 1.24
CA CYS A 895 8.14 -16.95 0.26
C CYS A 895 7.82 -15.92 -0.82
N ALA A 896 7.68 -16.33 -2.07
CA ALA A 896 7.36 -15.42 -3.18
C ALA A 896 6.14 -15.92 -3.97
N ILE A 897 5.26 -14.98 -4.32
CA ILE A 897 4.16 -15.22 -5.26
C ILE A 897 4.57 -14.59 -6.59
N ASP A 898 4.83 -15.40 -7.61
CA ASP A 898 5.32 -14.93 -8.89
C ASP A 898 4.19 -14.49 -9.84
N PRO A 899 4.44 -13.45 -10.66
CA PRO A 899 3.58 -13.12 -11.78
C PRO A 899 3.59 -14.24 -12.82
N LEU A 900 2.48 -14.39 -13.54
CA LEU A 900 2.44 -15.24 -14.73
C LEU A 900 3.46 -14.78 -15.78
N PRO A 901 4.36 -15.67 -16.25
CA PRO A 901 5.30 -15.38 -17.34
C PRO A 901 4.63 -14.88 -18.63
N ARG A 902 3.51 -15.53 -18.98
CA ARG A 902 2.67 -15.24 -20.15
C ARG A 902 1.22 -15.58 -19.81
N ARG A 903 0.29 -14.97 -20.55
CA ARG A 903 -1.14 -15.31 -20.50
C ARG A 903 -1.34 -16.76 -20.92
N ILE A 904 -2.14 -17.51 -20.16
CA ILE A 904 -2.62 -18.83 -20.53
C ILE A 904 -3.97 -18.65 -21.21
N GLU A 905 -4.11 -19.14 -22.44
CA GLU A 905 -5.38 -19.05 -23.18
C GLU A 905 -6.50 -19.79 -22.44
N GLY A 906 -7.67 -19.16 -22.31
CA GLY A 906 -8.81 -19.69 -21.56
C GLY A 906 -8.76 -19.47 -20.04
N ASN A 907 -7.63 -19.03 -19.47
CA ASN A 907 -7.55 -18.68 -18.05
C ASN A 907 -8.03 -17.24 -17.78
N ARG A 908 -8.50 -17.00 -16.56
CA ARG A 908 -9.01 -15.70 -16.13
C ARG A 908 -7.95 -14.82 -15.47
N ILE A 909 -7.03 -15.44 -14.73
CA ILE A 909 -5.96 -14.78 -14.00
C ILE A 909 -4.86 -14.40 -14.97
N GLU A 910 -4.56 -13.11 -15.00
CA GLU A 910 -3.48 -12.52 -15.79
C GLU A 910 -2.45 -11.85 -14.89
N ARG A 911 -1.23 -11.69 -15.40
CA ARG A 911 -0.16 -10.95 -14.73
C ARG A 911 -0.56 -9.49 -14.50
N LEU A 912 -0.21 -8.94 -13.34
CA LEU A 912 -0.40 -7.52 -13.07
C LEU A 912 0.64 -6.67 -13.83
N PRO A 913 0.23 -5.53 -14.44
CA PRO A 913 1.12 -4.65 -15.14
C PRO A 913 2.08 -3.99 -14.14
N GLU A 914 3.38 -4.10 -14.42
CA GLU A 914 4.39 -3.55 -13.53
C GLU A 914 4.43 -2.01 -13.65
N PRO A 915 4.55 -1.27 -12.53
CA PRO A 915 4.63 0.19 -12.54
C PRO A 915 5.79 0.71 -13.37
N LEU A 916 5.66 1.94 -13.87
CA LEU A 916 6.68 2.55 -14.72
C LEU A 916 8.03 2.68 -14.01
N LEU A 917 8.05 3.13 -12.76
CA LEU A 917 9.28 3.28 -11.98
C LEU A 917 10.02 1.94 -11.79
N ALA A 918 9.28 0.88 -11.46
CA ALA A 918 9.87 -0.46 -11.30
C ALA A 918 10.42 -0.97 -12.64
N THR A 919 9.70 -0.75 -13.74
CA THR A 919 10.14 -1.10 -15.09
C THR A 919 11.40 -0.34 -15.50
N TRP A 920 11.45 0.97 -15.25
CA TRP A 920 12.60 1.84 -15.52
C TRP A 920 13.83 1.39 -14.73
N ARG A 921 13.70 1.15 -13.42
CA ARG A 921 14.82 0.69 -12.58
C ARG A 921 15.43 -0.59 -13.15
N ARG A 922 14.60 -1.59 -13.45
CA ARG A 922 15.07 -2.88 -14.02
C ARG A 922 15.71 -2.72 -15.40
N SER A 923 15.23 -1.78 -16.21
CA SER A 923 15.80 -1.52 -17.54
C SER A 923 17.26 -1.05 -17.46
N MET A 924 17.66 -0.50 -16.31
CA MET A 924 19.00 0.02 -16.03
C MET A 924 19.85 -0.85 -15.11
N SER A 925 19.27 -1.86 -14.46
CA SER A 925 19.98 -2.70 -13.47
C SER A 925 20.09 -4.16 -13.85
N GLU A 926 19.11 -4.72 -14.57
CA GLU A 926 19.02 -6.16 -14.85
C GLU A 926 19.47 -6.51 -16.28
N LEU A 927 20.29 -7.56 -16.39
CA LEU A 927 20.63 -8.22 -17.65
C LEU A 927 20.30 -9.71 -17.57
N ARG A 928 19.68 -10.27 -18.61
CA ARG A 928 19.53 -11.72 -18.79
C ARG A 928 20.41 -12.20 -19.94
N VAL A 929 21.25 -13.19 -19.65
CA VAL A 929 22.07 -13.92 -20.62
C VAL A 929 21.57 -15.36 -20.71
N LEU A 930 21.22 -15.79 -21.92
CA LEU A 930 20.74 -17.13 -22.23
C LEU A 930 21.90 -18.14 -22.32
N SER A 931 21.62 -19.44 -22.33
CA SER A 931 22.70 -20.45 -22.32
C SER A 931 23.54 -20.51 -23.60
N ASP A 932 23.04 -19.94 -24.69
CA ASP A 932 23.77 -19.72 -25.96
C ASP A 932 24.54 -18.39 -25.98
N GLY A 933 24.55 -17.65 -24.86
CA GLY A 933 25.22 -16.37 -24.71
C GLY A 933 24.37 -15.15 -25.09
N ASP A 934 23.15 -15.32 -25.61
CA ASP A 934 22.35 -14.19 -26.06
C ASP A 934 21.91 -13.27 -24.91
N ALA A 935 22.18 -11.98 -25.05
CA ALA A 935 21.83 -10.94 -24.10
C ALA A 935 20.49 -10.28 -24.47
N LEU A 936 19.44 -10.53 -23.68
CA LEU A 936 18.08 -10.11 -24.00
C LEU A 936 17.83 -8.61 -23.75
N VAL A 937 17.13 -7.97 -24.70
CA VAL A 937 16.66 -6.59 -24.54
C VAL A 937 15.60 -6.48 -23.44
N ARG A 938 14.77 -7.50 -23.21
CA ARG A 938 13.75 -7.50 -22.13
C ARG A 938 14.08 -8.60 -21.11
N THR A 939 14.35 -8.22 -19.85
CA THR A 939 14.87 -9.13 -18.82
C THR A 939 13.90 -10.21 -18.36
N ARG A 940 12.59 -9.94 -18.31
CA ARG A 940 11.57 -10.90 -17.87
C ARG A 940 11.01 -11.77 -18.98
N ARG A 941 11.80 -12.03 -20.03
CA ARG A 941 11.46 -13.02 -21.06
C ARG A 941 12.46 -14.16 -21.05
N TRP A 942 11.99 -15.34 -21.43
CA TRP A 942 12.79 -16.55 -21.58
C TRP A 942 13.25 -16.76 -23.03
N SER A 943 12.79 -15.91 -23.94
CA SER A 943 13.15 -15.82 -25.36
C SER A 943 12.76 -14.44 -25.90
N GLY A 944 13.45 -13.95 -26.93
CA GLY A 944 13.09 -12.67 -27.55
C GLY A 944 14.25 -12.04 -28.31
N LYS A 945 14.11 -10.75 -28.62
CA LYS A 945 15.14 -9.96 -29.29
C LYS A 945 16.39 -9.87 -28.41
N SER A 946 17.50 -10.42 -28.92
CA SER A 946 18.84 -10.20 -28.41
C SER A 946 19.42 -8.91 -29.00
N ALA A 947 20.27 -8.21 -28.24
CA ALA A 947 21.04 -7.06 -28.74
C ALA A 947 22.53 -7.36 -28.94
N ALA A 948 23.02 -8.46 -28.38
CA ALA A 948 24.43 -8.85 -28.37
C ALA A 948 24.56 -10.31 -27.90
N ASN A 949 25.71 -10.93 -28.11
CA ASN A 949 26.04 -12.21 -27.50
C ASN A 949 27.12 -11.98 -26.44
N ALA A 950 26.80 -12.14 -25.16
CA ALA A 950 27.70 -11.81 -24.06
C ALA A 950 28.96 -12.69 -24.04
N CYS A 951 28.88 -13.97 -24.45
CA CYS A 951 30.04 -14.85 -24.52
C CYS A 951 31.01 -14.42 -25.63
N ALA A 952 30.48 -13.95 -26.77
CA ALA A 952 31.31 -13.52 -27.91
C ALA A 952 31.77 -12.05 -27.81
N ASP A 953 30.90 -11.14 -27.38
CA ASP A 953 31.15 -9.70 -27.31
C ASP A 953 31.79 -9.25 -25.98
N GLY A 954 31.70 -10.06 -24.92
CA GLY A 954 31.99 -9.68 -23.54
C GLY A 954 30.79 -9.04 -22.83
N LEU A 955 30.72 -9.21 -21.50
CA LEU A 955 29.54 -8.85 -20.70
C LEU A 955 29.24 -7.35 -20.74
N VAL A 956 30.24 -6.51 -20.52
CA VAL A 956 30.08 -5.05 -20.42
C VAL A 956 29.66 -4.46 -21.77
N ALA A 957 30.26 -4.94 -22.87
CA ALA A 957 29.90 -4.50 -24.22
C ALA A 957 28.48 -4.92 -24.59
N ALA A 958 28.10 -6.17 -24.29
CA ALA A 958 26.75 -6.66 -24.49
C ALA A 958 25.72 -5.86 -23.69
N TRP A 959 26.02 -5.58 -22.42
CA TRP A 959 25.20 -4.74 -21.56
C TRP A 959 25.01 -3.32 -22.11
N ALA A 960 26.09 -2.66 -22.52
CA ALA A 960 26.01 -1.32 -23.09
C ALA A 960 25.15 -1.27 -24.37
N ARG A 961 25.18 -2.32 -25.21
CA ARG A 961 24.28 -2.44 -26.38
C ARG A 961 22.82 -2.65 -25.97
N VAL A 962 22.57 -3.47 -24.94
CA VAL A 962 21.22 -3.69 -24.39
C VAL A 962 20.63 -2.38 -23.86
N VAL A 963 21.35 -1.64 -23.01
CA VAL A 963 20.91 -0.34 -22.47
C VAL A 963 20.59 0.64 -23.58
N ARG A 964 21.46 0.76 -24.59
CA ARG A 964 21.26 1.65 -25.74
C ARG A 964 20.00 1.28 -26.54
N THR A 965 19.77 -0.02 -26.75
CA THR A 965 18.59 -0.54 -27.45
C THR A 965 17.31 -0.26 -26.65
N ARG A 966 17.35 -0.40 -25.32
CA ARG A 966 16.21 -0.09 -24.44
C ARG A 966 15.82 1.38 -24.53
N ARG A 967 16.80 2.30 -24.45
CA ARG A 967 16.58 3.74 -24.59
C ARG A 967 15.95 4.11 -25.93
N GLN A 968 16.50 3.60 -27.04
CA GLN A 968 15.92 3.83 -28.37
C GLN A 968 14.46 3.38 -28.47
N LEU A 969 14.09 2.27 -27.81
CA LEU A 969 12.71 1.79 -27.77
C LEU A 969 11.80 2.67 -26.89
N GLU A 970 12.34 3.27 -25.83
CA GLU A 970 11.62 4.24 -24.99
C GLU A 970 11.42 5.56 -25.74
N ASP A 971 12.47 6.11 -26.36
CA ASP A 971 12.39 7.34 -27.17
C ASP A 971 11.37 7.20 -28.31
N LEU A 972 11.36 6.05 -29.00
CA LEU A 972 10.37 5.75 -30.05
C LEU A 972 8.94 5.66 -29.51
N ARG A 973 8.75 5.18 -28.27
CA ARG A 973 7.43 5.14 -27.62
C ARG A 973 6.96 6.53 -27.23
N GLU A 974 7.86 7.36 -26.70
CA GLU A 974 7.55 8.74 -26.34
C GLU A 974 7.26 9.59 -27.59
N SER A 975 8.01 9.40 -28.68
CA SER A 975 7.77 10.11 -29.94
C SER A 975 6.44 9.70 -30.60
N THR A 976 6.06 8.42 -30.54
CA THR A 976 4.77 7.94 -31.06
C THR A 976 3.59 8.31 -30.15
N ALA A 977 3.80 8.39 -28.83
CA ALA A 977 2.79 8.90 -27.89
C ALA A 977 2.63 10.44 -27.94
N GLY A 978 3.69 11.18 -28.31
CA GLY A 978 3.65 12.63 -28.56
C GLY A 978 3.00 13.00 -29.90
N SER A 979 3.17 12.17 -30.93
CA SER A 979 2.52 12.34 -32.24
C SER A 979 1.00 12.15 -32.20
N THR A 980 0.47 11.35 -31.26
CA THR A 980 -0.98 11.22 -31.05
C THR A 980 -1.59 12.33 -30.17
N ARG A 981 -0.76 13.25 -29.64
CA ARG A 981 -1.20 14.42 -28.86
C ARG A 981 -0.98 15.77 -29.56
N SER A 982 -0.51 15.77 -30.81
CA SER A 982 -0.13 17.01 -31.52
C SER A 982 -0.52 17.03 -32.99
N GLU A 983 -1.77 16.74 -33.32
CA GLU A 983 -2.39 17.30 -34.54
C GLU A 983 -3.79 17.81 -34.20
N PRO A 984 -4.02 19.14 -34.13
CA PRO A 984 -5.35 19.67 -34.33
C PRO A 984 -5.67 19.40 -35.81
N ALA A 985 -6.67 18.56 -36.06
CA ALA A 985 -7.24 18.40 -37.39
C ALA A 985 -7.84 19.75 -37.82
N ALA A 986 -7.01 20.56 -38.48
CA ALA A 986 -7.40 21.76 -39.19
C ALA A 986 -7.59 21.40 -40.66
N ALA A 987 -8.84 21.53 -41.11
CA ALA A 987 -9.30 21.72 -42.49
C ALA A 987 -9.03 20.62 -43.54
N ALA A 988 -10.08 19.86 -43.85
CA ALA A 988 -10.73 19.82 -45.17
C ALA A 988 -12.12 19.18 -45.06
#